data_AF-A0A9D8JEN9-F1
#
_entry.id   AF-A0A9D8JEN9-F1
#
_cell.length_a   1.000
_cell.length_b   1.000
_cell.length_c   1.000
_cell.angle_alpha   90.00
_cell.angle_beta   90.00
_cell.angle_gamma   90.00
#
_symmetry.space_group_name_H-M   'P 1'
#
loop_
_entity.id
_entity.type
_entity.pdbx_description
1 polymer ?
#
loop_
_entity_poly.entity_id
_entity_poly.type
_entity_poly.pdbx_seq_one_letter_code
_entity_poly.pdbx_strand_id
1 'polypeptide(L)'
;MVMNQAVKANNDIPVPIAAALLAAVLVGLIAMKHGDAFKAMAAKLEAFANAYPMTINISVIALCINLALIGYILDHFLKSIRKAKSLDDFASDEVKPPKDLMPLLLSVTGWSSVAGILLFLSRSALGAKCGLSMLPRELAEPFILNWAFAFGTLSSVFLHFASRGQKKQRKKKSGLERIVRLPNSIFIGSVPSTDPRREEQPLILTEGALGGNVLITGSIGTGKTQGTILPYFSQILDNFEPTPAVLAIDPKGSFIKKAVAMAEKKGLGAKVRRLELNGSVSINPIYMPDVLKGGRCVQIAEMIQAAATNYSGGHKESPFWSQSGFNLIKYSLIYAAAMKSYYTLKDLHDTMRRCQDADFTDQLEKVLENPLDREVRENISFALDYFSGEFSKYDEKVRSGIVATATAFLHQFQEYQANRLFCPSEEECTIRSMDEVVDQGLLLFFDVRNEGLARSMGTLIKLLYQQSVLNRIANDSRPADRVALLIIDEYQDVATTGSGKALGDERFLAKAREGRALTIVATQSVSSLETSLGSGAAVKELRQNFRTMICLQSTDTTTINIFEKLVGDEERERISRGYSEQTRDESEALSKKPSNRTESVTKSVQKEAVVTGIDFSSLGKFEAIALIYDGHTTRFFKKLLLKPYFLAEKRLAHSELTVMLRQGLQAMSLVLAAFLASPANSFPNICDVVAAPEFNACLEYHVGQCVCPLPKPHPCASFTYYVPRTFVEVTGQSVETAFRGLPGVLAQLPTMAGSVAPFGTEGDDFAAFQARTLAVPFSDAILQGLPCRGGIGESACFGAMSEHLGPLWTSGIADRLQPNHLAWLTSPKACLAVGLAKSATGGGSSLVSAGSPACSLPVARLPAFPPSMHEACNGWGLFYPRVGIYDGPSQTTAALMVASRMKSLSSEVFLSAPSSIDEKWQMISPSQSQCFREGQNVSFLETAGLVNDRGRLSGNLKNYVFVVWERRSCCHEIPDVAVATATLASLKSACQGLGGLPK
;
A
#
# COMPACT_ATOMS: atom_id res chain seq x y z
N MET A 1 56.49 1.62 34.50
CA MET A 1 57.49 0.54 34.64
C MET A 1 56.73 -0.76 34.80
N VAL A 2 57.01 -1.72 33.92
CA VAL A 2 56.85 -3.18 34.05
C VAL A 2 55.81 -3.69 35.07
N MET A 3 54.75 -4.34 34.58
CA MET A 3 54.25 -5.55 35.24
C MET A 3 53.83 -6.59 34.19
N ASN A 4 54.80 -7.46 33.91
CA ASN A 4 54.63 -8.85 33.49
C ASN A 4 53.69 -9.56 34.49
N GLN A 5 52.60 -10.15 34.02
CA GLN A 5 52.43 -11.59 33.72
C GLN A 5 51.99 -12.47 34.90
N ALA A 6 50.93 -13.23 34.58
CA ALA A 6 50.63 -14.60 35.00
C ALA A 6 49.87 -14.79 36.34
N VAL A 7 48.58 -15.12 36.23
CA VAL A 7 48.00 -16.47 36.34
C VAL A 7 46.53 -16.35 36.79
N LYS A 8 45.59 -16.60 35.87
CA LYS A 8 44.29 -17.21 36.18
C LYS A 8 44.00 -18.23 35.09
N ALA A 9 44.09 -19.50 35.46
CA ALA A 9 43.75 -20.63 34.62
C ALA A 9 42.22 -20.70 34.43
N ASN A 10 41.76 -20.74 33.19
CA ASN A 10 40.41 -21.19 32.84
C ASN A 10 40.51 -22.61 32.28
N ASN A 11 39.93 -23.56 33.00
CA ASN A 11 39.57 -24.87 32.47
C ASN A 11 38.31 -24.69 31.61
N ASP A 12 38.46 -24.50 30.31
CA ASP A 12 37.37 -24.62 29.35
C ASP A 12 37.74 -25.69 28.32
N ILE A 13 36.98 -26.78 28.25
CA ILE A 13 37.13 -27.80 27.22
C ILE A 13 36.74 -27.15 25.89
N PRO A 14 37.61 -27.14 24.86
CA PRO A 14 37.28 -26.60 23.55
C PRO A 14 36.01 -27.26 22.99
N VAL A 15 35.10 -26.46 22.46
CA VAL A 15 33.83 -26.90 21.83
C VAL A 15 33.99 -28.10 20.88
N PRO A 16 35.07 -28.24 20.07
CA PRO A 16 35.29 -29.43 19.24
C PRO A 16 35.50 -30.71 20.06
N ILE A 17 36.18 -30.61 21.21
CA ILE A 17 36.46 -31.73 22.11
C ILE A 17 35.20 -32.11 22.89
N ALA A 18 34.42 -31.12 23.32
CA ALA A 18 33.11 -31.36 23.94
C ALA A 18 32.13 -32.04 22.96
N ALA A 19 32.10 -31.60 21.70
CA ALA A 19 31.28 -32.21 20.64
C ALA A 19 31.73 -33.63 20.29
N ALA A 20 33.04 -33.89 20.23
CA ALA A 20 33.59 -35.22 20.00
C ALA A 20 33.29 -36.19 21.16
N LEU A 21 33.39 -35.72 22.41
CA LEU A 21 33.03 -36.50 23.60
C LEU A 21 31.53 -36.79 23.64
N LEU A 22 30.67 -35.82 23.28
CA LEU A 22 29.23 -36.02 23.21
C LEU A 22 28.84 -37.02 22.10
N ALA A 23 29.51 -36.95 20.94
CA ALA A 23 29.33 -37.90 19.85
C ALA A 23 29.79 -39.32 20.23
N ALA A 24 30.92 -39.46 20.93
CA ALA A 24 31.41 -40.74 21.43
C ALA A 24 30.47 -41.36 22.48
N VAL A 25 29.89 -40.53 23.36
CA VAL A 25 28.88 -40.97 24.34
C VAL A 25 27.57 -41.38 23.65
N LEU A 26 27.13 -40.65 22.61
CA LEU A 26 25.96 -41.02 21.81
C LEU A 26 26.17 -42.35 21.08
N VAL A 27 27.33 -42.53 20.46
CA VAL A 27 27.70 -43.78 19.76
C VAL A 27 27.81 -44.93 20.74
N GLY A 28 28.37 -44.72 21.93
CA GLY A 28 28.41 -45.70 23.02
C GLY A 28 27.01 -46.09 23.51
N LEU A 29 26.12 -45.12 23.71
CA LEU A 29 24.72 -45.35 24.13
C LEU A 29 23.91 -46.10 23.05
N ILE A 30 24.15 -45.80 21.77
CA ILE A 30 23.52 -46.49 20.64
C ILE A 30 24.06 -47.93 20.51
N ALA A 31 25.36 -48.13 20.69
CA ALA A 31 26.00 -49.45 20.66
C ALA A 31 25.54 -50.35 21.82
N MET A 32 25.30 -49.79 23.01
CA MET A 32 24.74 -50.54 24.14
C MET A 32 23.26 -50.92 23.95
N LYS A 33 22.48 -50.12 23.20
CA LYS A 33 21.04 -50.35 23.00
C LYS A 33 20.73 -51.34 21.86
N HIS A 34 21.64 -51.53 20.91
CA HIS A 34 21.42 -52.35 19.70
C HIS A 34 22.64 -53.21 19.30
N GLY A 35 23.30 -53.85 20.27
CA GLY A 35 24.53 -54.64 20.07
C GLY A 35 24.44 -55.75 19.01
N ASP A 36 23.27 -56.37 18.84
CA ASP A 36 23.06 -57.45 17.86
C ASP A 36 22.93 -56.94 16.42
N ALA A 37 22.37 -55.73 16.24
CA ALA A 37 22.30 -55.08 14.93
C ALA A 37 23.69 -54.63 14.44
N PHE A 38 24.57 -54.25 15.36
CA PHE A 38 25.94 -53.84 15.04
C PHE A 38 26.82 -55.03 14.63
N LYS A 39 26.64 -56.20 15.25
CA LYS A 39 27.30 -57.45 14.83
C LYS A 39 26.83 -57.92 13.46
N ALA A 40 25.54 -57.81 13.15
CA ALA A 40 24.99 -58.14 11.84
C ALA A 40 25.45 -57.16 10.74
N MET A 41 25.62 -55.88 11.07
CA MET A 41 26.15 -54.86 10.17
C MET A 41 27.66 -55.02 9.96
N ALA A 42 28.43 -55.35 11.00
CA ALA A 42 29.86 -55.62 10.91
C ALA A 42 30.16 -56.86 10.05
N ALA A 43 29.41 -57.96 10.24
CA ALA A 43 29.55 -59.17 9.41
C ALA A 43 29.18 -58.91 7.92
N LYS A 44 28.20 -58.04 7.66
CA LYS A 44 27.85 -57.62 6.29
C LYS A 44 28.88 -56.67 5.68
N LEU A 45 29.50 -55.80 6.48
CA LEU A 45 30.60 -54.94 6.03
C LEU A 45 31.86 -55.75 5.73
N GLU A 46 32.16 -56.77 6.53
CA GLU A 46 33.30 -57.66 6.34
C GLU A 46 33.14 -58.54 5.09
N ALA A 47 31.93 -59.04 4.83
CA ALA A 47 31.59 -59.73 3.58
C ALA A 47 31.67 -58.80 2.35
N PHE A 48 31.25 -57.54 2.50
CA PHE A 48 31.38 -56.53 1.44
C PHE A 48 32.84 -56.13 1.20
N ALA A 49 33.65 -56.05 2.26
CA ALA A 49 35.06 -55.70 2.17
C ALA A 49 35.93 -56.77 1.50
N ASN A 50 35.59 -58.04 1.72
CA ASN A 50 36.25 -59.16 1.06
C ASN A 50 35.83 -59.35 -0.41
N ALA A 51 34.62 -58.91 -0.79
CA ALA A 51 34.10 -59.05 -2.15
C ALA A 51 34.56 -57.95 -3.13
N TYR A 52 34.88 -56.74 -2.63
CA TYR A 52 35.18 -55.57 -3.47
C TYR A 52 36.39 -54.74 -2.97
N PRO A 53 37.58 -55.34 -2.81
CA PRO A 53 38.76 -54.66 -2.24
C PRO A 53 39.23 -53.48 -3.10
N MET A 54 39.05 -53.54 -4.43
CA MET A 54 39.44 -52.47 -5.34
C MET A 54 38.55 -51.23 -5.18
N THR A 55 37.25 -51.41 -4.93
CA THR A 55 36.28 -50.33 -4.75
C THR A 55 36.47 -49.63 -3.41
N ILE A 56 36.84 -50.38 -2.37
CA ILE A 56 37.21 -49.83 -1.06
C ILE A 56 38.51 -49.04 -1.15
N ASN A 57 39.54 -49.58 -1.79
CA ASN A 57 40.80 -48.87 -1.97
C ASN A 57 40.63 -47.55 -2.74
N ILE A 58 39.82 -47.54 -3.80
CA ILE A 58 39.50 -46.32 -4.56
C ILE A 58 38.72 -45.32 -3.69
N SER A 59 37.78 -45.79 -2.88
CA SER A 59 37.00 -44.92 -1.97
C SER A 59 37.85 -44.34 -0.84
N VAL A 60 38.79 -45.12 -0.30
CA VAL A 60 39.75 -44.69 0.72
C VAL A 60 40.74 -43.70 0.13
N ILE A 61 41.25 -43.93 -1.09
CA ILE A 61 42.12 -42.99 -1.79
C ILE A 61 41.37 -41.66 -2.07
N ALA A 62 40.12 -41.73 -2.53
CA ALA A 62 39.28 -40.54 -2.74
C ALA A 62 39.01 -39.79 -1.43
N LEU A 63 38.77 -40.49 -0.32
CA LEU A 63 38.60 -39.89 1.00
C LEU A 63 39.89 -39.22 1.48
N CYS A 64 41.05 -39.87 1.31
CA CYS A 64 42.35 -39.31 1.67
C CYS A 64 42.68 -38.06 0.84
N ILE A 65 42.37 -38.06 -0.47
CA ILE A 65 42.55 -36.89 -1.33
C ILE A 65 41.64 -35.75 -0.87
N ASN A 66 40.37 -36.03 -0.57
CA ASN A 66 39.43 -35.02 -0.08
C ASN A 66 39.84 -34.45 1.28
N LEU A 67 40.32 -35.28 2.21
CA LEU A 67 40.83 -34.83 3.52
C LEU A 67 42.12 -34.00 3.40
N ALA A 68 43.03 -34.38 2.50
CA ALA A 68 44.23 -33.60 2.20
C ALA A 68 43.88 -32.24 1.56
N LEU A 69 42.87 -32.20 0.68
CA LEU A 69 42.41 -30.97 0.04
C LEU A 69 41.73 -30.02 1.04
N ILE A 70 40.89 -30.56 1.92
CA ILE A 70 40.25 -29.82 3.01
C ILE A 70 41.31 -29.26 3.97
N GLY A 71 42.32 -30.07 4.31
CA GLY A 71 43.46 -29.64 5.11
C GLY A 71 44.26 -28.51 4.46
N TYR A 72 44.51 -28.58 3.15
CA TYR A 72 45.20 -27.54 2.39
C TYR A 72 44.40 -26.22 2.36
N ILE A 73 43.08 -26.30 2.16
CA ILE A 73 42.18 -25.13 2.16
C ILE A 73 42.12 -24.49 3.55
N LEU A 74 42.00 -25.30 4.61
CA LEU A 74 42.00 -24.83 6.00
C LEU A 74 43.33 -24.19 6.41
N ASP A 75 44.47 -24.78 6.04
CA ASP A 75 45.79 -24.21 6.32
C ASP A 75 45.99 -22.86 5.60
N HIS A 76 45.53 -22.75 4.34
CA HIS A 76 45.63 -21.50 3.58
C HIS A 76 44.64 -20.41 4.07
N PHE A 77 43.46 -20.82 4.54
CA PHE A 77 42.46 -19.93 5.16
C PHE A 77 42.94 -19.42 6.53
N LEU A 78 43.50 -20.31 7.36
CA LEU A 78 44.07 -19.96 8.66
C LEU A 78 45.33 -19.11 8.54
N LYS A 79 46.17 -19.33 7.52
CA LYS A 79 47.31 -18.45 7.19
C LYS A 79 46.87 -17.06 6.72
N SER A 80 45.72 -16.96 6.04
CA SER A 80 45.13 -15.66 5.66
C SER A 80 44.56 -14.91 6.87
N ILE A 81 43.95 -15.63 7.83
CA ILE A 81 43.47 -15.06 9.10
C ILE A 81 44.63 -14.56 9.97
N ARG A 82 45.77 -15.28 10.01
CA ARG A 82 46.95 -14.90 10.82
C ARG A 82 47.69 -13.65 10.34
N LYS A 83 47.45 -13.17 9.11
CA LYS A 83 48.08 -11.96 8.56
C LYS A 83 47.31 -10.67 8.87
N ALA A 84 46.06 -10.74 9.32
CA ALA A 84 45.25 -9.56 9.67
C ALA A 84 45.56 -9.11 11.11
N LYS A 85 45.93 -7.84 11.30
CA LYS A 85 46.22 -7.27 12.63
C LYS A 85 45.00 -6.58 13.29
N SER A 86 43.93 -6.29 12.54
CA SER A 86 42.64 -5.86 13.11
C SER A 86 41.44 -6.24 12.21
N LEU A 87 40.22 -6.17 12.76
CA LEU A 87 38.96 -6.46 12.06
C LEU A 87 38.60 -5.45 10.96
N ASP A 88 39.18 -4.24 10.98
CA ASP A 88 38.96 -3.22 9.94
C ASP A 88 39.77 -3.49 8.66
N ASP A 89 40.87 -4.24 8.74
CA ASP A 89 41.68 -4.61 7.57
C ASP A 89 40.96 -5.62 6.65
N PHE A 90 39.97 -6.34 7.18
CA PHE A 90 39.20 -7.34 6.43
C PHE A 90 38.18 -6.71 5.46
N ALA A 91 37.90 -5.40 5.60
CA ALA A 91 36.92 -4.67 4.80
C ALA A 91 37.53 -3.87 3.64
N SER A 92 38.86 -3.81 3.51
CA SER A 92 39.57 -3.16 2.39
C SER A 92 40.09 -4.15 1.34
N ASP A 93 40.02 -3.73 0.08
CA ASP A 93 40.18 -4.44 -1.21
C ASP A 93 41.48 -5.25 -1.49
N GLU A 94 42.28 -5.67 -0.49
CA GLU A 94 43.60 -6.29 -0.74
C GLU A 94 43.67 -7.83 -0.77
N VAL A 95 42.59 -8.57 -0.51
CA VAL A 95 42.64 -10.05 -0.54
C VAL A 95 41.73 -10.62 -1.63
N LYS A 96 42.30 -10.92 -2.80
CA LYS A 96 41.61 -11.63 -3.89
C LYS A 96 41.62 -13.14 -3.64
N PRO A 97 40.51 -13.87 -3.88
CA PRO A 97 40.53 -15.33 -3.89
C PRO A 97 41.43 -15.85 -5.03
N PRO A 98 42.11 -17.00 -4.86
CA PRO A 98 43.07 -17.50 -5.83
C PRO A 98 42.38 -17.85 -7.16
N LYS A 99 43.01 -17.47 -8.28
CA LYS A 99 42.51 -17.68 -9.66
C LYS A 99 42.34 -19.15 -10.04
N ASP A 100 42.96 -20.07 -9.29
CA ASP A 100 43.03 -21.49 -9.63
C ASP A 100 41.95 -22.36 -8.96
N LEU A 101 41.07 -21.78 -8.14
CA LEU A 101 40.00 -22.52 -7.45
C LEU A 101 38.93 -23.07 -8.41
N MET A 102 38.67 -22.36 -9.50
CA MET A 102 37.62 -22.69 -10.47
C MET A 102 37.93 -23.91 -11.35
N PRO A 103 39.14 -24.05 -11.95
CA PRO A 103 39.50 -25.26 -12.70
C PRO A 103 39.67 -26.51 -11.80
N LEU A 104 40.01 -26.34 -10.52
CA LEU A 104 40.16 -27.43 -9.55
C LEU A 104 38.81 -28.02 -9.10
N LEU A 105 37.77 -27.18 -8.96
CA LEU A 105 36.41 -27.63 -8.62
C LEU A 105 35.74 -28.35 -9.81
N LEU A 106 36.01 -27.89 -11.03
CA LEU A 106 35.51 -28.53 -12.26
C LEU A 106 36.07 -29.94 -12.47
N SER A 107 37.33 -30.20 -12.06
CA SER A 107 37.92 -31.54 -12.15
C SER A 107 37.29 -32.49 -11.14
N VAL A 108 37.07 -32.08 -9.88
CA VAL A 108 36.44 -32.94 -8.85
C VAL A 108 34.99 -33.32 -9.21
N THR A 109 34.24 -32.41 -9.82
CA THR A 109 32.89 -32.71 -10.32
C THR A 109 32.90 -33.55 -11.60
N GLY A 110 33.91 -33.40 -12.46
CA GLY A 110 34.06 -34.22 -13.67
C GLY A 110 34.36 -35.69 -13.35
N TRP A 111 35.26 -35.95 -12.40
CA TRP A 111 35.69 -37.31 -12.04
C TRP A 111 34.61 -38.10 -11.28
N SER A 112 33.78 -37.43 -10.47
CA SER A 112 32.63 -38.05 -9.80
C SER A 112 31.50 -38.42 -10.77
N SER A 113 31.29 -37.61 -11.81
CA SER A 113 30.34 -37.87 -12.90
C SER A 113 30.76 -39.07 -13.75
N VAL A 114 32.05 -39.14 -14.09
CA VAL A 114 32.64 -40.25 -14.88
C VAL A 114 32.61 -41.57 -14.11
N ALA A 115 32.83 -41.54 -12.78
CA ALA A 115 32.70 -42.73 -11.93
C ALA A 115 31.26 -43.28 -11.87
N GLY A 116 30.26 -42.41 -11.82
CA GLY A 116 28.84 -42.80 -11.89
C GLY A 116 28.45 -43.43 -13.24
N ILE A 117 28.99 -42.89 -14.35
CA ILE A 117 28.76 -43.40 -15.70
C ILE A 117 29.48 -44.74 -15.93
N LEU A 118 30.71 -44.91 -15.42
CA LEU A 118 31.44 -46.19 -15.49
C LEU A 118 30.76 -47.29 -14.66
N LEU A 119 30.19 -46.96 -13.50
CA LEU A 119 29.38 -47.89 -12.72
C LEU A 119 28.09 -48.31 -13.45
N PHE A 120 27.45 -47.38 -14.15
CA PHE A 120 26.28 -47.67 -15.00
C PHE A 120 26.65 -48.54 -16.22
N LEU A 121 27.76 -48.24 -16.91
CA LEU A 121 28.23 -48.99 -18.09
C LEU A 121 28.75 -50.39 -17.74
N SER A 122 29.34 -50.58 -16.55
CA SER A 122 29.78 -51.89 -16.06
C SER A 122 28.63 -52.89 -15.87
N ARG A 123 27.39 -52.40 -15.71
CA ARG A 123 26.18 -53.21 -15.58
C ARG A 123 25.53 -53.56 -16.92
N SER A 124 25.76 -52.75 -17.96
CA SER A 124 25.30 -53.04 -19.33
C SER A 124 26.21 -54.01 -20.11
N ALA A 125 27.49 -54.15 -19.72
CA ALA A 125 28.47 -54.96 -20.44
C ALA A 125 28.52 -56.45 -20.01
N LEU A 126 27.94 -56.82 -18.87
CA LEU A 126 27.97 -58.20 -18.34
C LEU A 126 26.57 -58.79 -18.28
N GLY A 127 26.16 -59.35 -19.42
CA GLY A 127 24.95 -60.15 -19.52
C GLY A 127 24.96 -61.36 -18.58
N ALA A 128 23.83 -61.55 -17.91
CA ALA A 128 23.33 -62.80 -17.31
C ALA A 128 24.37 -63.87 -16.96
N LYS A 129 25.16 -63.66 -15.89
CA LYS A 129 25.77 -64.71 -15.03
C LYS A 129 26.59 -64.06 -13.90
N CYS A 130 25.92 -63.45 -12.93
CA CYS A 130 26.53 -63.16 -11.63
C CYS A 130 25.44 -62.99 -10.56
N GLY A 131 25.64 -63.58 -9.38
CA GLY A 131 24.67 -63.74 -8.29
C GLY A 131 24.29 -62.44 -7.58
N LEU A 132 23.65 -61.52 -8.31
CA LEU A 132 23.13 -60.25 -7.80
C LEU A 132 21.64 -60.36 -7.42
N SER A 133 21.26 -61.40 -6.67
CA SER A 133 19.87 -61.69 -6.28
C SER A 133 19.57 -61.39 -4.80
N MET A 134 20.00 -60.23 -4.28
CA MET A 134 19.64 -59.82 -2.91
C MET A 134 19.20 -58.35 -2.77
N LEU A 135 18.67 -57.74 -3.84
CA LEU A 135 17.92 -56.48 -3.77
C LEU A 135 16.80 -56.50 -4.83
N PRO A 136 15.51 -56.27 -4.47
CA PRO A 136 14.41 -56.23 -5.43
C PRO A 136 14.60 -55.11 -6.46
N ARG A 137 14.26 -55.38 -7.73
CA ARG A 137 14.37 -54.45 -8.88
C ARG A 137 13.66 -53.10 -8.64
N GLU A 138 12.62 -53.07 -7.83
CA GLU A 138 11.76 -51.89 -7.60
C GLU A 138 12.37 -50.82 -6.66
N LEU A 139 13.44 -51.13 -5.93
CA LEU A 139 14.08 -50.20 -4.98
C LEU A 139 15.38 -49.58 -5.50
N ALA A 140 16.08 -50.23 -6.43
CA ALA A 140 17.41 -49.82 -6.87
C ALA A 140 17.39 -48.71 -7.94
N GLU A 141 16.42 -48.73 -8.85
CA GLU A 141 16.26 -47.70 -9.89
C GLU A 141 15.91 -46.31 -9.33
N PRO A 142 14.91 -46.16 -8.43
CA PRO A 142 14.62 -44.85 -7.85
C PRO A 142 15.74 -44.33 -6.95
N PHE A 143 16.52 -45.20 -6.30
CA PHE A 143 17.61 -44.77 -5.42
C PHE A 143 18.78 -44.14 -6.18
N ILE A 144 19.12 -44.71 -7.35
CA ILE A 144 20.20 -44.22 -8.22
C ILE A 144 19.75 -42.95 -8.97
N LEU A 145 18.49 -42.89 -9.39
CA LEU A 145 17.91 -41.72 -10.04
C LEU A 145 17.80 -40.52 -9.07
N ASN A 146 17.44 -40.78 -7.81
CA ASN A 146 17.33 -39.76 -6.77
C ASN A 146 18.70 -39.21 -6.34
N TRP A 147 19.74 -40.05 -6.35
CA TRP A 147 21.12 -39.60 -6.13
C TRP A 147 21.66 -38.74 -7.29
N ALA A 148 21.37 -39.11 -8.54
CA ALA A 148 21.74 -38.32 -9.71
C ALA A 148 21.00 -36.97 -9.75
N PHE A 149 19.71 -36.94 -9.38
CA PHE A 149 18.91 -35.72 -9.27
C PHE A 149 19.35 -34.83 -8.10
N ALA A 150 19.66 -35.41 -6.94
CA ALA A 150 20.14 -34.66 -5.77
C ALA A 150 21.48 -33.95 -6.06
N PHE A 151 22.41 -34.60 -6.75
CA PHE A 151 23.69 -33.98 -7.13
C PHE A 151 23.54 -32.96 -8.27
N GLY A 152 22.66 -33.21 -9.26
CA GLY A 152 22.36 -32.26 -10.32
C GLY A 152 21.67 -30.98 -9.82
N THR A 153 20.78 -31.10 -8.83
CA THR A 153 20.07 -29.97 -8.21
C THR A 153 20.96 -29.19 -7.25
N LEU A 154 21.84 -29.85 -6.50
CA LEU A 154 22.88 -29.15 -5.70
C LEU A 154 23.86 -28.38 -6.58
N SER A 155 24.24 -28.92 -7.75
CA SER A 155 25.11 -28.24 -8.72
C SER A 155 24.44 -27.00 -9.33
N SER A 156 23.15 -27.09 -9.70
CA SER A 156 22.40 -25.96 -10.28
C SER A 156 22.08 -24.88 -9.25
N VAL A 157 21.75 -25.25 -8.01
CA VAL A 157 21.55 -24.32 -6.89
C VAL A 157 22.87 -23.62 -6.55
N PHE A 158 24.00 -24.34 -6.53
CA PHE A 158 25.29 -23.74 -6.23
C PHE A 158 25.80 -22.84 -7.37
N LEU A 159 25.58 -23.19 -8.64
CA LEU A 159 25.83 -22.31 -9.79
C LEU A 159 24.93 -21.06 -9.76
N HIS A 160 23.69 -21.18 -9.29
CA HIS A 160 22.76 -20.06 -9.12
C HIS A 160 23.18 -19.12 -7.97
N PHE A 161 23.73 -19.66 -6.88
CA PHE A 161 24.30 -18.87 -5.78
C PHE A 161 25.68 -18.27 -6.12
N ALA A 162 26.54 -18.99 -6.82
CA ALA A 162 27.87 -18.52 -7.25
C ALA A 162 27.78 -17.41 -8.32
N SER A 163 26.84 -17.54 -9.28
CA SER A 163 26.59 -16.48 -10.27
C SER A 163 25.95 -15.22 -9.67
N ARG A 164 25.30 -15.33 -8.51
CA ARG A 164 24.87 -14.17 -7.70
C ARG A 164 25.96 -13.63 -6.78
N GLY A 165 26.87 -14.47 -6.30
CA GLY A 165 28.06 -14.09 -5.53
C GLY A 165 29.02 -13.18 -6.31
N GLN A 166 29.20 -13.44 -7.62
CA GLN A 166 30.04 -12.58 -8.47
C GLN A 166 29.39 -11.26 -8.92
N LYS A 167 28.06 -11.08 -8.76
CA LYS A 167 27.38 -9.82 -9.11
C LYS A 167 27.23 -8.84 -7.93
N LYS A 168 27.70 -9.20 -6.74
CA LYS A 168 27.80 -8.29 -5.58
C LYS A 168 29.25 -7.91 -5.32
N GLN A 169 29.77 -6.93 -6.05
CA GLN A 169 30.54 -5.79 -5.52
C GLN A 169 31.13 -4.96 -6.67
N ARG A 170 30.32 -3.98 -7.10
CA ARG A 170 30.76 -2.65 -7.53
C ARG A 170 29.65 -1.65 -7.17
N LYS A 171 29.21 -1.65 -5.90
CA LYS A 171 28.37 -0.56 -5.39
C LYS A 171 29.30 0.52 -4.84
N LYS A 172 29.75 1.40 -5.74
CA LYS A 172 30.10 2.77 -5.34
C LYS A 172 28.83 3.34 -4.67
N LYS A 173 28.94 3.89 -3.44
CA LYS A 173 27.81 4.60 -2.81
C LYS A 173 27.34 5.68 -3.79
N SER A 174 26.21 5.45 -4.45
CA SER A 174 25.57 6.41 -5.35
C SER A 174 24.68 7.30 -4.49
N GLY A 175 25.29 8.28 -3.82
CA GLY A 175 24.52 9.34 -3.17
C GLY A 175 24.05 10.36 -4.19
N LEU A 176 23.05 11.17 -3.83
CA LEU A 176 22.87 12.49 -4.43
C LEU A 176 23.98 13.43 -3.92
N GLU A 177 24.43 14.36 -4.77
CA GLU A 177 25.34 15.42 -4.33
C GLU A 177 24.74 16.18 -3.14
N ARG A 178 25.57 16.75 -2.26
CA ARG A 178 25.11 17.41 -1.02
C ARG A 178 24.10 18.51 -1.38
N ILE A 179 22.83 18.29 -1.05
CA ILE A 179 21.76 19.30 -1.21
C ILE A 179 22.13 20.52 -0.36
N VAL A 180 22.49 21.61 -1.04
CA VAL A 180 22.78 22.91 -0.42
C VAL A 180 21.46 23.51 0.03
N ARG A 181 21.34 23.85 1.32
CA ARG A 181 20.15 24.55 1.83
C ARG A 181 20.36 26.05 1.69
N LEU A 182 19.74 26.64 0.67
CA LEU A 182 19.66 28.08 0.52
C LEU A 182 18.46 28.60 1.33
N PRO A 183 18.52 29.77 2.00
CA PRO A 183 17.37 30.35 2.69
C PRO A 183 16.17 30.54 1.74
N ASN A 184 14.95 30.35 2.25
CA ASN A 184 13.70 30.49 1.48
C ASN A 184 13.73 29.75 0.14
N SER A 185 14.23 28.50 0.14
CA SER A 185 14.27 27.65 -1.04
C SER A 185 13.74 26.24 -0.78
N ILE A 186 13.35 25.53 -1.83
CA ILE A 186 12.92 24.14 -1.75
C ILE A 186 13.66 23.28 -2.78
N PHE A 187 14.03 22.07 -2.38
CA PHE A 187 14.48 21.02 -3.29
C PHE A 187 13.27 20.31 -3.89
N ILE A 188 13.15 20.35 -5.21
CA ILE A 188 11.99 19.80 -5.94
C ILE A 188 12.22 18.39 -6.49
N GLY A 189 13.46 17.93 -6.53
CA GLY A 189 13.84 16.63 -7.06
C GLY A 189 15.23 16.65 -7.64
N SER A 190 15.62 15.57 -8.30
CA SER A 190 16.92 15.47 -8.97
C SER A 190 16.78 15.19 -10.46
N VAL A 191 17.81 15.56 -11.22
CA VAL A 191 17.87 15.28 -12.66
C VAL A 191 18.97 14.24 -12.94
N PRO A 192 18.76 13.32 -13.90
CA PRO A 192 19.79 12.39 -14.31
C PRO A 192 21.03 13.15 -14.81
N SER A 193 22.22 12.74 -14.39
CA SER A 193 23.46 13.25 -14.97
C SER A 193 23.66 12.72 -16.40
N THR A 194 24.18 13.57 -17.29
CA THR A 194 24.57 13.19 -18.66
C THR A 194 25.82 12.30 -18.69
N ASP A 195 26.66 12.35 -17.64
CA ASP A 195 27.78 11.44 -17.44
C ASP A 195 27.35 10.30 -16.50
N PRO A 196 27.36 9.02 -16.95
CA PRO A 196 27.03 7.88 -16.10
C PRO A 196 28.00 7.67 -14.92
N ARG A 197 29.11 8.42 -14.85
CA ARG A 197 30.06 8.42 -13.71
C ARG A 197 29.74 9.45 -12.62
N ARG A 198 28.80 10.38 -12.86
CA ARG A 198 28.42 11.45 -11.92
C ARG A 198 27.07 11.18 -11.24
N GLU A 199 26.92 11.69 -10.04
CA GLU A 199 25.71 11.58 -9.22
C GLU A 199 24.53 12.39 -9.83
N GLU A 200 23.31 12.02 -9.46
CA GLU A 200 22.10 12.79 -9.81
C GLU A 200 22.23 14.22 -9.27
N GLN A 201 21.86 15.23 -10.08
CA GLN A 201 22.01 16.63 -9.69
C GLN A 201 20.75 17.13 -8.98
N PRO A 202 20.86 17.77 -7.81
CA PRO A 202 19.70 18.34 -7.13
C PRO A 202 19.17 19.58 -7.84
N LEU A 203 17.85 19.69 -7.92
CA LEU A 203 17.16 20.86 -8.46
C LEU A 203 16.47 21.61 -7.32
N ILE A 204 16.82 22.89 -7.15
CA ILE A 204 16.38 23.74 -6.06
C ILE A 204 15.68 24.98 -6.65
N LEU A 205 14.52 25.33 -6.09
CA LEU A 205 13.81 26.57 -6.39
C LEU A 205 13.93 27.54 -5.24
N THR A 206 14.38 28.76 -5.52
CA THR A 206 14.37 29.89 -4.59
C THR A 206 12.98 30.51 -4.50
N GLU A 207 12.73 31.36 -3.49
CA GLU A 207 11.51 32.15 -3.36
C GLU A 207 11.15 32.90 -4.67
N GLY A 208 12.13 33.53 -5.30
CA GLY A 208 11.93 34.24 -6.57
C GLY A 208 11.51 33.33 -7.74
N ALA A 209 11.99 32.09 -7.77
CA ALA A 209 11.57 31.08 -8.72
C ALA A 209 10.16 30.54 -8.42
N LEU A 210 9.84 30.33 -7.14
CA LEU A 210 8.52 29.91 -6.67
C LEU A 210 7.45 30.97 -6.92
N GLY A 211 7.82 32.25 -6.94
CA GLY A 211 6.93 33.35 -7.32
C GLY A 211 6.45 33.29 -8.77
N GLY A 212 7.01 32.40 -9.60
CA GLY A 212 6.46 32.03 -10.90
C GLY A 212 5.33 30.98 -10.85
N ASN A 213 4.91 30.56 -9.65
CA ASN A 213 3.89 29.55 -9.37
C ASN A 213 4.22 28.14 -9.93
N VAL A 214 3.65 27.12 -9.28
CA VAL A 214 3.91 25.71 -9.59
C VAL A 214 2.60 24.99 -9.90
N LEU A 215 2.48 24.46 -11.11
CA LEU A 215 1.41 23.55 -11.53
C LEU A 215 1.93 22.12 -11.59
N ILE A 216 1.29 21.22 -10.85
CA ILE A 216 1.58 19.78 -10.86
C ILE A 216 0.43 19.04 -11.54
N THR A 217 0.72 18.22 -12.53
CA THR A 217 -0.26 17.39 -13.24
C THR A 217 0.13 15.91 -13.19
N GLY A 218 -0.85 15.01 -13.39
CA GLY A 218 -0.59 13.57 -13.48
C GLY A 218 -1.79 12.74 -13.05
N SER A 219 -1.84 11.49 -13.52
CA SER A 219 -2.94 10.58 -13.19
C SER A 219 -2.98 10.18 -11.71
N ILE A 220 -4.06 9.53 -11.28
CA ILE A 220 -4.19 8.98 -9.92
C ILE A 220 -3.10 7.91 -9.68
N GLY A 221 -2.53 7.89 -8.48
CA GLY A 221 -1.54 6.86 -8.08
C GLY A 221 -0.11 7.07 -8.60
N THR A 222 0.14 8.12 -9.38
CA THR A 222 1.48 8.48 -9.91
C THR A 222 2.44 9.04 -8.85
N GLY A 223 1.88 9.47 -7.72
CA GLY A 223 2.63 10.00 -6.59
C GLY A 223 2.67 11.52 -6.51
N LYS A 224 1.75 12.27 -7.15
CA LYS A 224 1.65 13.74 -7.07
C LYS A 224 1.85 14.28 -5.64
N THR A 225 0.89 14.04 -4.76
CA THR A 225 0.90 14.55 -3.38
C THR A 225 2.11 14.07 -2.57
N GLN A 226 2.52 12.80 -2.73
CA GLN A 226 3.66 12.22 -2.01
C GLN A 226 5.01 12.72 -2.52
N GLY A 227 5.14 12.98 -3.83
CA GLY A 227 6.38 13.37 -4.50
C GLY A 227 6.59 14.87 -4.58
N THR A 228 5.52 15.68 -4.49
CA THR A 228 5.57 17.14 -4.65
C THR A 228 4.98 17.90 -3.46
N ILE A 229 3.66 17.90 -3.27
CA ILE A 229 2.98 18.77 -2.28
C ILE A 229 3.55 18.59 -0.86
N LEU A 230 3.55 17.35 -0.33
CA LEU A 230 4.02 17.07 1.03
C LEU A 230 5.51 17.40 1.23
N PRO A 231 6.46 16.95 0.38
CA PRO A 231 7.85 17.32 0.56
C PRO A 231 8.09 18.82 0.36
N TYR A 232 7.33 19.51 -0.50
CA TYR A 232 7.49 20.96 -0.70
C TYR A 232 6.98 21.71 0.53
N PHE A 233 5.78 21.38 1.02
CA PHE A 233 5.22 22.00 2.22
C PHE A 233 6.10 21.82 3.44
N SER A 234 6.62 20.60 3.67
CA SER A 234 7.56 20.34 4.76
C SER A 234 8.83 21.18 4.66
N GLN A 235 9.36 21.39 3.45
CA GLN A 235 10.56 22.21 3.27
C GLN A 235 10.27 23.70 3.47
N ILE A 236 9.09 24.17 3.05
CA ILE A 236 8.68 25.56 3.26
C ILE A 236 8.58 25.87 4.76
N LEU A 237 7.91 25.02 5.54
CA LEU A 237 7.83 25.19 7.00
C LEU A 237 9.22 25.15 7.68
N ASP A 238 10.18 24.43 7.09
CA ASP A 238 11.51 24.23 7.67
C ASP A 238 12.51 25.33 7.33
N ASN A 239 12.34 25.99 6.18
CA ASN A 239 13.39 26.79 5.56
C ASN A 239 12.98 28.24 5.25
N PHE A 240 11.70 28.58 5.40
CA PHE A 240 11.20 29.93 5.16
C PHE A 240 11.14 30.74 6.44
N GLU A 241 11.75 31.92 6.41
CA GLU A 241 11.77 32.84 7.53
C GLU A 241 11.46 34.28 7.04
N PRO A 242 10.45 34.97 7.62
CA PRO A 242 9.50 34.48 8.62
C PRO A 242 8.59 33.36 8.09
N THR A 243 8.05 32.53 9.00
CA THR A 243 7.17 31.41 8.63
C THR A 243 5.98 31.91 7.79
N PRO A 244 5.72 31.33 6.60
CA PRO A 244 4.67 31.80 5.71
C PRO A 244 3.27 31.75 6.32
N ALA A 245 2.39 32.65 5.88
CA ALA A 245 0.96 32.44 6.01
C ALA A 245 0.54 31.33 5.04
N VAL A 246 -0.35 30.43 5.46
CA VAL A 246 -0.70 29.27 4.64
C VAL A 246 -2.22 29.18 4.52
N LEU A 247 -2.70 29.07 3.28
CA LEU A 247 -4.00 28.45 2.97
C LEU A 247 -3.75 27.12 2.26
N ALA A 248 -4.22 26.04 2.87
CA ALA A 248 -4.14 24.68 2.35
C ALA A 248 -5.55 24.12 2.13
N ILE A 249 -5.86 23.74 0.89
CA ILE A 249 -7.16 23.18 0.50
C ILE A 249 -6.94 21.77 -0.05
N ASP A 250 -7.74 20.82 0.43
CA ASP A 250 -7.67 19.42 0.05
C ASP A 250 -9.07 18.79 0.10
N PRO A 251 -9.85 18.91 -0.99
CA PRO A 251 -11.21 18.38 -1.03
C PRO A 251 -11.30 16.87 -0.75
N LYS A 252 -10.21 16.11 -0.96
CA LYS A 252 -10.15 14.65 -0.76
C LYS A 252 -9.62 14.22 0.61
N GLY A 253 -9.16 15.14 1.46
CA GLY A 253 -8.70 14.87 2.84
C GLY A 253 -7.43 14.01 2.98
N SER A 254 -6.60 13.90 1.94
CA SER A 254 -5.39 13.07 1.94
C SER A 254 -4.08 13.80 2.33
N PHE A 255 -4.03 15.11 2.13
CA PHE A 255 -2.94 16.05 2.40
C PHE A 255 -3.05 16.70 3.79
N ILE A 256 -4.21 17.23 4.16
CA ILE A 256 -4.33 18.13 5.35
C ILE A 256 -3.95 17.45 6.65
N LYS A 257 -4.40 16.20 6.88
CA LYS A 257 -4.06 15.45 8.10
C LYS A 257 -2.54 15.37 8.32
N LYS A 258 -1.78 15.15 7.24
CA LYS A 258 -0.31 15.09 7.28
C LYS A 258 0.29 16.48 7.43
N ALA A 259 -0.24 17.48 6.73
CA ALA A 259 0.24 18.86 6.79
C ALA A 259 0.13 19.45 8.20
N VAL A 260 -0.98 19.21 8.91
CA VAL A 260 -1.14 19.66 10.29
C VAL A 260 -0.16 18.96 11.24
N ALA A 261 0.00 17.64 11.11
CA ALA A 261 0.99 16.91 11.91
C ALA A 261 2.42 17.45 11.70
N MET A 262 2.75 17.93 10.48
CA MET A 262 4.04 18.58 10.22
C MET A 262 4.14 19.94 10.94
N ALA A 263 3.10 20.76 10.89
CA ALA A 263 3.07 22.05 11.58
C ALA A 263 3.18 21.89 13.11
N GLU A 264 2.45 20.93 13.68
CA GLU A 264 2.51 20.61 15.11
C GLU A 264 3.92 20.16 15.53
N LYS A 265 4.55 19.26 14.75
CA LYS A 265 5.93 18.81 14.99
C LYS A 265 6.95 19.95 14.97
N LYS A 266 6.64 21.07 14.32
CA LYS A 266 7.47 22.27 14.24
C LYS A 266 7.16 23.30 15.33
N GLY A 267 6.28 22.98 16.28
CA GLY A 267 5.87 23.89 17.33
C GLY A 267 4.92 25.00 16.86
N LEU A 268 4.35 24.88 15.64
CA LEU A 268 3.43 25.87 15.07
C LEU A 268 1.97 25.60 15.43
N GLY A 269 1.68 24.65 16.32
CA GLY A 269 0.31 24.23 16.67
C GLY A 269 -0.60 25.41 17.07
N ALA A 270 -0.08 26.41 17.80
CA ALA A 270 -0.85 27.59 18.19
C ALA A 270 -1.30 28.47 17.00
N LYS A 271 -0.59 28.41 15.86
CA LYS A 271 -0.91 29.12 14.62
C LYS A 271 -1.84 28.33 13.69
N VAL A 272 -2.09 27.05 13.98
CA VAL A 272 -2.94 26.18 13.15
C VAL A 272 -4.41 26.57 13.35
N ARG A 273 -5.15 26.72 12.25
CA ARG A 273 -6.59 26.88 12.21
C ARG A 273 -7.16 25.87 11.21
N ARG A 274 -8.13 25.06 11.64
CA ARG A 274 -8.68 23.94 10.87
C ARG A 274 -10.16 24.19 10.64
N LEU A 275 -10.55 24.49 9.41
CA LEU A 275 -11.96 24.62 9.04
C LEU A 275 -12.49 23.22 8.72
N GLU A 276 -13.22 22.63 9.67
CA GLU A 276 -13.83 21.31 9.55
C GLU A 276 -15.25 21.36 10.13
N LEU A 277 -16.19 20.58 9.57
CA LEU A 277 -17.61 20.66 9.94
C LEU A 277 -17.84 20.44 11.45
N ASN A 278 -17.09 19.52 12.06
CA ASN A 278 -17.17 19.19 13.49
C ASN A 278 -16.14 19.94 14.36
N GLY A 279 -15.52 20.99 13.83
CA GLY A 279 -14.42 21.71 14.47
C GLY A 279 -14.87 22.86 15.36
N SER A 280 -13.92 23.43 16.11
CA SER A 280 -14.13 24.61 16.95
C SER A 280 -13.79 25.93 16.24
N VAL A 281 -13.18 25.88 15.06
CA VAL A 281 -12.81 27.07 14.29
C VAL A 281 -13.98 27.42 13.37
N SER A 282 -14.42 28.67 13.44
CA SER A 282 -15.47 29.28 12.64
C SER A 282 -14.97 30.55 11.95
N ILE A 283 -15.57 30.90 10.82
CA ILE A 283 -15.27 32.12 10.07
C ILE A 283 -16.56 32.65 9.44
N ASN A 284 -16.77 33.96 9.46
CA ASN A 284 -17.81 34.58 8.65
C ASN A 284 -17.18 35.09 7.33
N PRO A 285 -17.44 34.45 6.18
CA PRO A 285 -16.76 34.76 4.93
C PRO A 285 -17.24 36.04 4.26
N ILE A 286 -18.37 36.62 4.70
CA ILE A 286 -18.96 37.81 4.04
C ILE A 286 -18.98 39.05 4.93
N TYR A 287 -18.66 38.92 6.22
CA TYR A 287 -18.60 40.07 7.10
C TYR A 287 -17.30 40.84 6.91
N MET A 288 -17.43 42.15 6.72
CA MET A 288 -16.30 43.07 6.67
C MET A 288 -16.71 44.41 7.29
N PRO A 289 -15.85 45.03 8.12
CA PRO A 289 -16.09 46.39 8.59
C PRO A 289 -16.24 47.36 7.41
N ASP A 290 -17.14 48.33 7.54
CA ASP A 290 -17.40 49.35 6.50
C ASP A 290 -17.63 48.75 5.09
N VAL A 291 -18.37 47.64 4.98
CA VAL A 291 -18.62 46.96 3.69
C VAL A 291 -19.28 47.85 2.63
N LEU A 292 -19.99 48.90 3.07
CA LEU A 292 -20.66 49.89 2.23
C LEU A 292 -19.71 50.98 1.69
N LYS A 293 -18.39 50.83 1.86
CA LYS A 293 -17.37 51.77 1.35
C LYS A 293 -16.35 51.07 0.46
N GLY A 294 -15.72 51.83 -0.44
CA GLY A 294 -14.60 51.39 -1.28
C GLY A 294 -14.93 50.21 -2.19
N GLY A 295 -16.20 50.04 -2.58
CA GLY A 295 -16.65 48.95 -3.43
C GLY A 295 -16.58 47.55 -2.81
N ARG A 296 -16.36 47.41 -1.49
CA ARG A 296 -16.21 46.12 -0.81
C ARG A 296 -17.44 45.21 -0.97
N CYS A 297 -18.64 45.77 -0.92
CA CYS A 297 -19.88 45.03 -1.15
C CYS A 297 -19.92 44.35 -2.53
N VAL A 298 -19.44 45.03 -3.57
CA VAL A 298 -19.36 44.48 -4.94
C VAL A 298 -18.38 43.31 -4.98
N GLN A 299 -17.21 43.47 -4.35
CA GLN A 299 -16.19 42.40 -4.29
C GLN A 299 -16.73 41.14 -3.61
N ILE A 300 -17.46 41.28 -2.49
CA ILE A 300 -18.06 40.14 -1.77
C ILE A 300 -19.13 39.47 -2.63
N ALA A 301 -19.99 40.24 -3.31
CA ALA A 301 -20.99 39.70 -4.23
C ALA A 301 -20.34 38.93 -5.39
N GLU A 302 -19.24 39.43 -5.95
CA GLU A 302 -18.48 38.75 -7.00
C GLU A 302 -17.89 37.42 -6.51
N MET A 303 -17.36 37.39 -5.28
CA MET A 303 -16.82 36.16 -4.67
C MET A 303 -17.91 35.11 -4.41
N ILE A 304 -19.07 35.52 -3.91
CA ILE A 304 -20.24 34.64 -3.74
C ILE A 304 -20.67 34.07 -5.09
N GLN A 305 -20.74 34.91 -6.12
CA GLN A 305 -21.13 34.46 -7.46
C GLN A 305 -20.11 33.50 -8.08
N ALA A 306 -18.81 33.75 -7.89
CA ALA A 306 -17.76 32.85 -8.36
C ALA A 306 -17.83 31.48 -7.68
N ALA A 307 -18.06 31.46 -6.36
CA ALA A 307 -18.29 30.23 -5.60
C ALA A 307 -19.57 29.49 -6.05
N ALA A 308 -20.65 30.22 -6.32
CA ALA A 308 -21.90 29.66 -6.83
C ALA A 308 -21.76 29.06 -8.24
N THR A 309 -21.05 29.74 -9.14
CA THR A 309 -20.77 29.23 -10.50
C THR A 309 -19.97 27.93 -10.47
N ASN A 310 -18.97 27.85 -9.59
CA ASN A 310 -18.15 26.66 -9.43
C ASN A 310 -18.97 25.48 -8.83
N TYR A 311 -19.92 25.77 -7.92
CA TYR A 311 -20.87 24.78 -7.39
C TYR A 311 -21.79 24.19 -8.46
N SER A 312 -22.34 25.02 -9.36
CA SER A 312 -23.30 24.61 -10.38
C SER A 312 -22.71 23.91 -11.62
N GLY A 313 -21.37 23.77 -11.71
CA GLY A 313 -20.73 22.89 -12.68
C GLY A 313 -20.52 23.44 -14.11
N GLY A 314 -20.17 24.72 -14.27
CA GLY A 314 -19.61 25.24 -15.54
C GLY A 314 -20.57 25.34 -16.74
N HIS A 315 -21.86 25.06 -16.55
CA HIS A 315 -22.86 25.31 -17.59
C HIS A 315 -23.05 26.82 -17.82
N LYS A 316 -23.12 27.22 -19.10
CA LYS A 316 -23.44 28.61 -19.48
C LYS A 316 -24.91 28.90 -19.15
N GLU A 317 -25.16 29.41 -17.95
CA GLU A 317 -26.42 30.07 -17.64
C GLU A 317 -26.63 31.28 -18.57
N SER A 318 -27.90 31.66 -18.80
CA SER A 318 -28.18 32.85 -19.59
C SER A 318 -27.54 34.08 -18.90
N PRO A 319 -26.98 35.04 -19.67
CA PRO A 319 -26.41 36.26 -19.09
C PRO A 319 -27.41 37.03 -18.20
N PHE A 320 -28.70 36.96 -18.54
CA PHE A 320 -29.77 37.59 -17.76
C PHE A 320 -29.88 37.01 -16.35
N TRP A 321 -29.95 35.69 -16.19
CA TRP A 321 -30.11 35.06 -14.88
C TRP A 321 -28.88 35.28 -14.00
N SER A 322 -27.69 35.13 -14.59
CA SER A 322 -26.43 35.36 -13.88
C SER A 322 -26.29 36.82 -13.40
N GLN A 323 -26.63 37.80 -14.25
CA GLN A 323 -26.55 39.22 -13.88
C GLN A 323 -27.63 39.62 -12.87
N SER A 324 -28.85 39.12 -13.04
CA SER A 324 -29.96 39.41 -12.13
C SER A 324 -29.73 38.81 -10.75
N GLY A 325 -29.24 37.57 -10.68
CA GLY A 325 -28.84 36.93 -9.43
C GLY A 325 -27.70 37.67 -8.72
N PHE A 326 -26.70 38.14 -9.47
CA PHE A 326 -25.64 38.99 -8.92
C PHE A 326 -26.17 40.30 -8.32
N ASN A 327 -27.04 41.01 -9.04
CA ASN A 327 -27.63 42.25 -8.55
C ASN A 327 -28.43 42.01 -7.27
N LEU A 328 -29.24 40.95 -7.23
CA LEU A 328 -29.99 40.58 -6.03
C LEU A 328 -29.07 40.29 -4.84
N ILE A 329 -27.98 39.52 -5.03
CA ILE A 329 -26.97 39.26 -3.99
C ILE A 329 -26.37 40.58 -3.49
N LYS A 330 -25.93 41.45 -4.40
CA LYS A 330 -25.29 42.73 -4.09
C LYS A 330 -26.21 43.63 -3.25
N TYR A 331 -27.44 43.87 -3.69
CA TYR A 331 -28.36 44.76 -3.00
C TYR A 331 -28.93 44.15 -1.71
N SER A 332 -29.09 42.84 -1.65
CA SER A 332 -29.45 42.15 -0.41
C SER A 332 -28.32 42.22 0.63
N LEU A 333 -27.06 42.21 0.20
CA LEU A 333 -25.91 42.42 1.08
C LEU A 333 -25.89 43.85 1.63
N ILE A 334 -26.17 44.85 0.78
CA ILE A 334 -26.30 46.26 1.21
C ILE A 334 -27.42 46.40 2.26
N TYR A 335 -28.59 45.83 1.96
CA TYR A 335 -29.72 45.85 2.90
C TYR A 335 -29.36 45.18 4.23
N ALA A 336 -28.76 43.99 4.21
CA ALA A 336 -28.37 43.28 5.43
C ALA A 336 -27.36 44.09 6.28
N ALA A 337 -26.38 44.72 5.63
CA ALA A 337 -25.40 45.58 6.29
C ALA A 337 -25.98 46.92 6.80
N ALA A 338 -27.03 47.44 6.16
CA ALA A 338 -27.73 48.65 6.62
C ALA A 338 -28.61 48.36 7.84
N MET A 339 -29.18 47.15 7.94
CA MET A 339 -30.10 46.77 9.01
C MET A 339 -29.42 46.16 10.24
N LYS A 340 -28.21 45.60 10.09
CA LYS A 340 -27.50 44.88 11.14
C LYS A 340 -26.04 45.30 11.26
N SER A 341 -25.54 45.41 12.49
CA SER A 341 -24.11 45.65 12.77
C SER A 341 -23.22 44.46 12.41
N TYR A 342 -23.78 43.24 12.44
CA TYR A 342 -23.15 41.99 12.06
C TYR A 342 -24.14 41.14 11.26
N TYR A 343 -23.68 40.59 10.14
CA TYR A 343 -24.50 39.87 9.18
C TYR A 343 -23.75 38.64 8.64
N THR A 344 -24.49 37.59 8.32
CA THR A 344 -23.97 36.28 7.90
C THR A 344 -24.57 35.83 6.56
N LEU A 345 -24.03 34.75 5.98
CA LEU A 345 -24.62 34.15 4.77
C LEU A 345 -26.08 33.70 4.99
N LYS A 346 -26.43 33.31 6.21
CA LYS A 346 -27.82 33.02 6.59
C LYS A 346 -28.70 34.28 6.51
N ASP A 347 -28.21 35.42 6.99
CA ASP A 347 -28.96 36.68 6.92
C ASP A 347 -29.14 37.15 5.48
N LEU A 348 -28.11 36.98 4.64
CA LEU A 348 -28.19 37.25 3.21
C LEU A 348 -29.24 36.38 2.52
N HIS A 349 -29.25 35.08 2.83
CA HIS A 349 -30.27 34.15 2.34
C HIS A 349 -31.69 34.57 2.77
N ASP A 350 -31.87 34.87 4.06
CA ASP A 350 -33.17 35.24 4.62
C ASP A 350 -33.67 36.57 4.02
N THR A 351 -32.76 37.50 3.72
CA THR A 351 -33.06 38.76 3.02
C THR A 351 -33.57 38.50 1.60
N MET A 352 -32.87 37.68 0.82
CA MET A 352 -33.25 37.35 -0.56
C MET A 352 -34.58 36.58 -0.64
N ARG A 353 -34.92 35.79 0.38
CA ARG A 353 -36.23 35.13 0.43
C ARG A 353 -37.34 36.13 0.76
N ARG A 354 -37.09 37.02 1.73
CA ARG A 354 -38.09 38.00 2.20
C ARG A 354 -38.44 39.06 1.18
N CYS A 355 -37.54 39.43 0.27
CA CYS A 355 -37.82 40.46 -0.72
C CYS A 355 -38.91 40.09 -1.75
N GLN A 356 -39.34 38.81 -1.78
CA GLN A 356 -40.49 38.40 -2.60
C GLN A 356 -41.82 38.92 -2.05
N ASP A 357 -41.95 38.91 -0.72
CA ASP A 357 -43.22 39.12 -0.02
C ASP A 357 -43.24 40.43 0.79
N ALA A 358 -42.08 40.96 1.15
CA ALA A 358 -41.95 42.14 2.00
C ALA A 358 -41.41 43.34 1.23
N ASP A 359 -41.97 44.51 1.52
CA ASP A 359 -41.43 45.78 1.05
C ASP A 359 -40.27 46.24 1.93
N PHE A 360 -39.11 46.46 1.33
CA PHE A 360 -37.90 46.94 2.01
C PHE A 360 -37.76 48.47 1.96
N THR A 361 -38.61 49.16 1.18
CA THR A 361 -38.56 50.60 0.91
C THR A 361 -38.62 51.41 2.20
N ASP A 362 -39.68 51.25 3.00
CA ASP A 362 -39.89 51.96 4.27
C ASP A 362 -38.72 51.81 5.25
N GLN A 363 -38.07 50.64 5.25
CA GLN A 363 -36.97 50.35 6.18
C GLN A 363 -35.69 51.05 5.75
N LEU A 364 -35.38 51.02 4.45
CA LEU A 364 -34.21 51.71 3.90
C LEU A 364 -34.36 53.23 3.99
N GLU A 365 -35.56 53.78 3.74
CA GLU A 365 -35.84 55.20 3.91
C GLU A 365 -35.60 55.67 5.35
N LYS A 366 -36.07 54.91 6.35
CA LYS A 366 -35.79 55.18 7.77
C LYS A 366 -34.30 55.17 8.11
N VAL A 367 -33.52 54.29 7.46
CA VAL A 367 -32.06 54.29 7.67
C VAL A 367 -31.43 55.55 7.07
N LEU A 368 -31.92 56.02 5.92
CA LEU A 368 -31.42 57.22 5.22
C LEU A 368 -31.72 58.54 5.98
N GLU A 369 -32.72 58.56 6.86
CA GLU A 369 -32.99 59.69 7.77
C GLU A 369 -31.85 59.95 8.76
N ASN A 370 -31.05 58.92 9.08
CA ASN A 370 -29.92 59.05 9.99
C ASN A 370 -28.75 59.84 9.37
N PRO A 371 -27.90 60.48 10.20
CA PRO A 371 -26.67 61.08 9.73
C PRO A 371 -25.69 59.99 9.27
N LEU A 372 -25.52 59.86 7.95
CA LEU A 372 -24.65 58.87 7.32
C LEU A 372 -23.55 59.55 6.51
N ASP A 373 -22.42 58.86 6.35
CA ASP A 373 -21.39 59.21 5.39
C ASP A 373 -21.97 59.22 3.96
N ARG A 374 -21.43 60.10 3.10
CA ARG A 374 -21.96 60.29 1.74
C ARG A 374 -21.93 59.00 0.92
N GLU A 375 -20.83 58.26 0.94
CA GLU A 375 -20.70 57.03 0.14
C GLU A 375 -21.68 55.95 0.64
N VAL A 376 -21.80 55.84 1.96
CA VAL A 376 -22.75 54.91 2.60
C VAL A 376 -24.19 55.25 2.23
N ARG A 377 -24.57 56.54 2.31
CA ARG A 377 -25.90 57.02 1.93
C ARG A 377 -26.23 56.66 0.49
N GLU A 378 -25.35 56.96 -0.46
CA GLU A 378 -25.57 56.67 -1.88
C GLU A 378 -25.73 55.15 -2.14
N ASN A 379 -24.90 54.32 -1.52
CA ASN A 379 -25.01 52.86 -1.67
C ASN A 379 -26.33 52.31 -1.14
N ILE A 380 -26.84 52.85 -0.04
CA ILE A 380 -28.17 52.49 0.50
C ILE A 380 -29.27 52.99 -0.44
N SER A 381 -29.17 54.20 -0.99
CA SER A 381 -30.10 54.72 -2.00
C SER A 381 -30.15 53.84 -3.25
N PHE A 382 -29.02 53.32 -3.73
CA PHE A 382 -29.02 52.39 -4.87
C PHE A 382 -29.74 51.07 -4.56
N ALA A 383 -29.70 50.59 -3.32
CA ALA A 383 -30.48 49.42 -2.91
C ALA A 383 -31.98 49.75 -2.88
N LEU A 384 -32.35 50.93 -2.40
CA LEU A 384 -33.72 51.43 -2.42
C LEU A 384 -34.27 51.48 -3.85
N ASP A 385 -33.51 52.09 -4.78
CA ASP A 385 -33.88 52.19 -6.20
C ASP A 385 -34.02 50.82 -6.85
N TYR A 386 -33.14 49.87 -6.52
CA TYR A 386 -33.24 48.51 -7.04
C TYR A 386 -34.50 47.79 -6.55
N PHE A 387 -34.77 47.77 -5.24
CA PHE A 387 -35.91 47.04 -4.70
C PHE A 387 -37.24 47.67 -5.11
N SER A 388 -37.36 49.00 -5.07
CA SER A 388 -38.59 49.73 -5.40
C SER A 388 -38.79 49.94 -6.91
N GLY A 389 -37.71 50.13 -7.67
CA GLY A 389 -37.74 50.60 -9.05
C GLY A 389 -37.45 49.55 -10.11
N GLU A 390 -36.74 48.47 -9.77
CA GLU A 390 -36.37 47.39 -10.70
C GLU A 390 -36.99 46.05 -10.30
N PHE A 391 -36.63 45.52 -9.12
CA PHE A 391 -36.98 44.17 -8.69
C PHE A 391 -38.49 43.99 -8.50
N SER A 392 -39.17 44.97 -7.90
CA SER A 392 -40.63 44.98 -7.70
C SER A 392 -41.43 44.94 -9.00
N LYS A 393 -40.87 45.46 -10.11
CA LYS A 393 -41.56 45.59 -11.41
C LYS A 393 -41.51 44.31 -12.24
N TYR A 394 -40.64 43.36 -11.91
CA TYR A 394 -40.66 42.06 -12.54
C TYR A 394 -41.92 41.27 -12.17
N ASP A 395 -42.42 40.47 -13.11
CA ASP A 395 -43.52 39.56 -12.82
C ASP A 395 -43.07 38.49 -11.80
N GLU A 396 -44.05 37.90 -11.11
CA GLU A 396 -43.81 36.95 -10.03
C GLU A 396 -42.94 35.75 -10.45
N LYS A 397 -43.10 35.25 -11.68
CA LYS A 397 -42.29 34.13 -12.18
C LYS A 397 -40.84 34.53 -12.38
N VAL A 398 -40.57 35.72 -12.93
CA VAL A 398 -39.21 36.23 -13.10
C VAL A 398 -38.55 36.49 -11.75
N ARG A 399 -39.24 37.13 -10.79
CA ARG A 399 -38.72 37.35 -9.43
C ARG A 399 -38.38 36.02 -8.76
N SER A 400 -39.29 35.04 -8.81
CA SER A 400 -39.07 33.70 -8.27
C SER A 400 -37.87 33.01 -8.90
N GLY A 401 -37.71 33.14 -10.23
CA GLY A 401 -36.56 32.62 -10.96
C GLY A 401 -35.24 33.26 -10.52
N ILE A 402 -35.19 34.59 -10.39
CA ILE A 402 -33.99 35.31 -9.93
C ILE A 402 -33.61 34.86 -8.52
N VAL A 403 -34.59 34.78 -7.60
CA VAL A 403 -34.33 34.34 -6.22
C VAL A 403 -33.88 32.89 -6.18
N ALA A 404 -34.49 31.99 -6.95
CA ALA A 404 -34.07 30.60 -7.03
C ALA A 404 -32.61 30.47 -7.51
N THR A 405 -32.21 31.22 -8.54
CA THR A 405 -30.82 31.27 -9.01
C THR A 405 -29.88 31.83 -7.95
N ALA A 406 -30.24 32.94 -7.30
CA ALA A 406 -29.38 33.59 -6.31
C ALA A 406 -29.22 32.79 -4.99
N THR A 407 -30.26 32.06 -4.58
CA THR A 407 -30.29 31.32 -3.30
C THR A 407 -29.78 29.88 -3.40
N ALA A 408 -29.70 29.30 -4.60
CA ALA A 408 -29.31 27.90 -4.81
C ALA A 408 -28.01 27.51 -4.09
N PHE A 409 -26.99 28.37 -4.16
CA PHE A 409 -25.73 28.17 -3.45
C PHE A 409 -25.87 28.32 -1.92
N LEU A 410 -26.70 29.26 -1.46
CA LEU A 410 -26.87 29.56 -0.03
C LEU A 410 -27.70 28.51 0.73
N HIS A 411 -28.49 27.68 0.06
CA HIS A 411 -29.21 26.58 0.71
C HIS A 411 -28.29 25.63 1.50
N GLN A 412 -27.03 25.53 1.10
CA GLN A 412 -26.03 24.73 1.81
C GLN A 412 -25.78 25.18 3.26
N PHE A 413 -26.10 26.44 3.61
CA PHE A 413 -25.94 26.99 4.97
C PHE A 413 -27.16 26.80 5.86
N GLN A 414 -28.19 26.11 5.38
CA GLN A 414 -29.31 25.67 6.20
C GLN A 414 -29.01 24.36 6.95
N GLU A 415 -27.91 23.69 6.60
CA GLU A 415 -27.39 22.54 7.36
C GLU A 415 -26.65 23.03 8.61
N TYR A 416 -26.86 22.36 9.74
CA TYR A 416 -26.40 22.81 11.06
C TYR A 416 -24.88 22.97 11.14
N GLN A 417 -24.08 22.01 10.65
CA GLN A 417 -22.63 22.07 10.75
C GLN A 417 -22.04 23.16 9.84
N ALA A 418 -22.53 23.27 8.61
CA ALA A 418 -22.15 24.34 7.68
C ALA A 418 -22.51 25.73 8.24
N ASN A 419 -23.69 25.85 8.86
CA ASN A 419 -24.14 27.09 9.50
C ASN A 419 -23.21 27.48 10.65
N ARG A 420 -22.89 26.55 11.55
CA ARG A 420 -21.98 26.80 12.66
C ARG A 420 -20.58 27.23 12.21
N LEU A 421 -20.09 26.64 11.13
CA LEU A 421 -18.76 26.92 10.58
C LEU A 421 -18.68 28.28 9.86
N PHE A 422 -19.67 28.61 9.02
CA PHE A 422 -19.63 29.76 8.11
C PHE A 422 -20.58 30.92 8.47
N CYS A 423 -21.52 30.71 9.38
CA CYS A 423 -22.46 31.70 9.88
C CYS A 423 -22.43 31.81 11.42
N PRO A 424 -21.24 31.84 12.08
CA PRO A 424 -21.19 31.96 13.53
C PRO A 424 -21.75 33.31 14.00
N SER A 425 -22.24 33.35 15.24
CA SER A 425 -22.47 34.63 15.93
C SER A 425 -21.17 35.43 16.05
N GLU A 426 -21.27 36.74 16.29
CA GLU A 426 -20.08 37.61 16.37
C GLU A 426 -19.14 37.18 17.50
N GLU A 427 -19.69 36.69 18.60
CA GLU A 427 -18.97 36.21 19.78
C GLU A 427 -18.25 34.88 19.52
N GLU A 428 -18.89 33.97 18.79
CA GLU A 428 -18.35 32.62 18.48
C GLU A 428 -17.41 32.62 17.27
N CYS A 429 -17.31 33.73 16.54
CA CYS A 429 -16.46 33.84 15.35
C CYS A 429 -14.96 33.82 15.72
N THR A 430 -14.26 32.75 15.33
CA THR A 430 -12.85 32.56 15.70
C THR A 430 -11.86 33.24 14.77
N ILE A 431 -12.15 33.31 13.46
CA ILE A 431 -11.34 34.03 12.47
C ILE A 431 -12.11 35.28 12.08
N ARG A 432 -11.63 36.44 12.50
CA ARG A 432 -12.36 37.72 12.31
C ARG A 432 -12.18 38.29 10.92
N SER A 433 -11.02 38.08 10.31
CA SER A 433 -10.76 38.47 8.93
C SER A 433 -9.70 37.60 8.29
N MET A 434 -9.69 37.55 6.96
CA MET A 434 -8.62 36.89 6.23
C MET A 434 -7.30 37.69 6.28
N ASP A 435 -7.40 38.99 6.53
CA ASP A 435 -6.24 39.86 6.76
C ASP A 435 -5.48 39.43 8.01
N GLU A 436 -6.18 39.04 9.08
CA GLU A 436 -5.59 38.46 10.28
C GLU A 436 -4.78 37.19 9.96
N VAL A 437 -5.37 36.27 9.19
CA VAL A 437 -4.73 35.00 8.78
C VAL A 437 -3.44 35.27 8.02
N VAL A 438 -3.49 36.20 7.07
CA VAL A 438 -2.40 36.52 6.16
C VAL A 438 -1.28 37.29 6.89
N ASP A 439 -1.60 38.31 7.68
CA ASP A 439 -0.61 39.21 8.29
C ASP A 439 0.02 38.62 9.57
N GLN A 440 -0.74 37.90 10.39
CA GLN A 440 -0.16 37.16 11.53
C GLN A 440 0.55 35.86 11.07
N GLY A 441 0.31 35.45 9.83
CA GLY A 441 0.73 34.20 9.20
C GLY A 441 0.30 32.98 9.98
N LEU A 442 -1.01 32.85 10.09
CA LEU A 442 -1.69 31.65 10.54
C LEU A 442 -1.65 30.58 9.45
N LEU A 443 -1.78 29.32 9.88
CA LEU A 443 -1.82 28.16 8.99
C LEU A 443 -3.27 27.68 8.91
N LEU A 444 -3.98 28.13 7.90
CA LEU A 444 -5.39 27.83 7.64
C LEU A 444 -5.50 26.58 6.76
N PHE A 445 -6.08 25.52 7.32
CA PHE A 445 -6.36 24.27 6.63
C PHE A 445 -7.87 24.11 6.42
N PHE A 446 -8.30 23.93 5.18
CA PHE A 446 -9.69 23.70 4.81
C PHE A 446 -9.98 22.20 4.67
N ASP A 447 -10.48 21.55 5.72
CA ASP A 447 -10.75 20.09 5.83
C ASP A 447 -12.27 19.83 5.89
N VAL A 448 -13.01 20.35 4.90
CA VAL A 448 -14.43 20.02 4.71
C VAL A 448 -14.52 18.88 3.69
N ARG A 449 -15.09 17.74 4.09
CA ARG A 449 -15.13 16.50 3.27
C ARG A 449 -16.45 16.23 2.56
N ASN A 450 -17.48 17.04 2.82
CA ASN A 450 -18.71 16.97 2.05
C ASN A 450 -18.45 17.57 0.66
N GLU A 451 -18.54 16.78 -0.41
CA GLU A 451 -18.13 17.21 -1.76
C GLU A 451 -18.81 18.50 -2.24
N GLY A 452 -20.12 18.67 -1.99
CA GLY A 452 -20.88 19.86 -2.40
C GLY A 452 -20.40 21.12 -1.68
N LEU A 453 -20.21 21.03 -0.36
CA LEU A 453 -19.68 22.12 0.45
C LEU A 453 -18.18 22.37 0.18
N ALA A 454 -17.38 21.33 0.04
CA ALA A 454 -15.93 21.42 -0.09
C ALA A 454 -15.52 22.24 -1.32
N ARG A 455 -16.19 21.99 -2.45
CA ARG A 455 -15.90 22.66 -3.72
C ARG A 455 -16.24 24.16 -3.65
N SER A 456 -17.46 24.45 -3.23
CA SER A 456 -18.02 25.79 -3.23
C SER A 456 -17.41 26.67 -2.13
N MET A 457 -17.23 26.12 -0.92
CA MET A 457 -16.63 26.83 0.21
C MET A 457 -15.12 26.93 0.10
N GLY A 458 -14.47 25.89 -0.42
CA GLY A 458 -13.04 25.95 -0.75
C GLY A 458 -12.77 27.09 -1.74
N THR A 459 -13.65 27.26 -2.73
CA THR A 459 -13.59 28.39 -3.67
C THR A 459 -13.76 29.74 -2.97
N LEU A 460 -14.79 29.92 -2.14
CA LEU A 460 -15.04 31.18 -1.43
C LEU A 460 -13.88 31.55 -0.49
N ILE A 461 -13.40 30.60 0.32
CA ILE A 461 -12.27 30.82 1.24
C ILE A 461 -10.98 31.13 0.47
N LYS A 462 -10.73 30.45 -0.65
CA LYS A 462 -9.61 30.74 -1.55
C LYS A 462 -9.67 32.17 -2.08
N LEU A 463 -10.83 32.61 -2.59
CA LEU A 463 -11.00 33.96 -3.12
C LEU A 463 -10.78 35.04 -2.05
N LEU A 464 -11.28 34.81 -0.82
CA LEU A 464 -11.03 35.70 0.31
C LEU A 464 -9.54 35.81 0.66
N TYR A 465 -8.83 34.69 0.65
CA TYR A 465 -7.39 34.66 0.90
C TYR A 465 -6.62 35.39 -0.20
N GLN A 466 -6.96 35.13 -1.46
CA GLN A 466 -6.39 35.82 -2.61
C GLN A 466 -6.62 37.33 -2.53
N GLN A 467 -7.84 37.76 -2.21
CA GLN A 467 -8.17 39.18 -2.07
C GLN A 467 -7.39 39.83 -0.92
N SER A 468 -7.26 39.16 0.22
CA SER A 468 -6.47 39.67 1.34
C SER A 468 -4.99 39.87 0.97
N VAL A 469 -4.42 38.94 0.20
CA VAL A 469 -3.05 39.06 -0.31
C VAL A 469 -2.91 40.19 -1.32
N LEU A 470 -3.88 40.38 -2.24
CA LEU A 470 -3.89 41.51 -3.17
C LEU A 470 -4.06 42.86 -2.44
N ASN A 471 -4.79 42.88 -1.33
CA ASN A 471 -4.96 44.09 -0.52
C ASN A 471 -3.65 44.58 0.10
N ARG A 472 -2.62 43.72 0.26
CA ARG A 472 -1.26 44.17 0.63
C ARG A 472 -0.63 45.08 -0.42
N ILE A 473 -0.94 44.85 -1.69
CA ILE A 473 -0.44 45.65 -2.83
C ILE A 473 -1.20 46.97 -2.91
N ALA A 474 -2.49 46.95 -2.61
CA ALA A 474 -3.34 48.15 -2.65
C ALA A 474 -3.18 49.06 -1.42
N ASN A 475 -2.66 48.53 -0.31
CA ASN A 475 -2.54 49.25 0.95
C ASN A 475 -1.13 49.11 1.55
N ASP A 476 -0.31 50.14 1.34
CA ASP A 476 1.08 50.22 1.80
C ASP A 476 1.23 50.11 3.33
N SER A 477 0.16 50.34 4.10
CA SER A 477 0.20 50.17 5.56
C SER A 477 0.23 48.71 6.02
N ARG A 478 -0.09 47.75 5.14
CA ARG A 478 -0.07 46.32 5.47
C ARG A 478 1.31 45.69 5.19
N PRO A 479 1.87 44.92 6.14
CA PRO A 479 3.20 44.36 5.96
C PRO A 479 3.20 43.27 4.87
N ALA A 480 4.15 43.40 3.93
CA ALA A 480 4.45 42.40 2.89
C ALA A 480 5.81 41.72 3.13
N ASP A 481 6.22 41.58 4.39
CA ASP A 481 7.48 40.94 4.79
C ASP A 481 7.40 39.40 4.80
N ARG A 482 6.19 38.86 4.95
CA ARG A 482 5.92 37.42 5.02
C ARG A 482 5.28 36.88 3.74
N VAL A 483 5.79 35.74 3.30
CA VAL A 483 5.24 34.98 2.18
C VAL A 483 3.80 34.53 2.47
N ALA A 484 2.91 34.72 1.50
CA ALA A 484 1.57 34.13 1.50
C ALA A 484 1.53 32.89 0.61
N LEU A 485 1.41 31.71 1.20
CA LEU A 485 1.44 30.43 0.50
C LEU A 485 0.02 29.91 0.28
N LEU A 486 -0.30 29.61 -0.97
CA LEU A 486 -1.52 28.90 -1.37
C LEU A 486 -1.15 27.49 -1.87
N ILE A 487 -1.62 26.46 -1.17
CA ILE A 487 -1.46 25.06 -1.57
C ILE A 487 -2.84 24.44 -1.80
N ILE A 488 -3.04 23.86 -2.97
CA ILE A 488 -4.29 23.19 -3.30
C ILE A 488 -3.99 21.83 -3.92
N ASP A 489 -4.40 20.76 -3.25
CA ASP A 489 -4.52 19.44 -3.88
C ASP A 489 -5.88 19.34 -4.58
N GLU A 490 -5.92 18.74 -5.76
CA GLU A 490 -7.12 18.69 -6.62
C GLU A 490 -7.70 20.07 -6.99
N TYR A 491 -6.82 20.94 -7.50
CA TYR A 491 -7.12 22.32 -7.87
C TYR A 491 -8.29 22.50 -8.83
N GLN A 492 -8.58 21.52 -9.68
CA GLN A 492 -9.73 21.60 -10.57
C GLN A 492 -11.06 21.74 -9.82
N ASP A 493 -11.15 21.32 -8.57
CA ASP A 493 -12.38 21.42 -7.80
C ASP A 493 -12.67 22.89 -7.45
N VAL A 494 -11.63 23.68 -7.12
CA VAL A 494 -11.78 25.07 -6.64
C VAL A 494 -11.29 26.13 -7.60
N ALA A 495 -10.92 25.77 -8.83
CA ALA A 495 -10.45 26.71 -9.85
C ALA A 495 -11.55 27.70 -10.25
N THR A 496 -11.17 28.96 -10.48
CA THR A 496 -12.06 30.04 -10.90
C THR A 496 -11.40 30.92 -11.95
N THR A 497 -12.18 31.43 -12.90
CA THR A 497 -11.72 32.38 -13.91
C THR A 497 -12.55 33.66 -13.88
N GLY A 498 -11.92 34.81 -14.08
CA GLY A 498 -12.59 36.11 -13.96
C GLY A 498 -13.57 36.45 -15.08
N SER A 499 -13.44 35.90 -16.30
CA SER A 499 -14.34 36.17 -17.46
C SER A 499 -14.79 37.65 -17.62
N GLY A 500 -13.91 38.61 -17.31
CA GLY A 500 -14.21 40.05 -17.36
C GLY A 500 -14.72 40.70 -16.06
N LYS A 501 -14.86 39.95 -14.97
CA LYS A 501 -15.17 40.42 -13.60
C LYS A 501 -13.89 40.61 -12.77
N ALA A 502 -13.97 41.28 -11.61
CA ALA A 502 -12.76 41.76 -10.94
C ALA A 502 -11.91 40.68 -10.23
N LEU A 503 -12.46 39.49 -9.92
CA LEU A 503 -11.78 38.42 -9.19
C LEU A 503 -11.74 37.09 -9.97
N GLY A 504 -10.53 36.55 -10.16
CA GLY A 504 -10.24 35.28 -10.84
C GLY A 504 -8.80 34.83 -10.57
N ASP A 505 -8.52 33.52 -10.70
CA ASP A 505 -7.21 32.96 -10.38
C ASP A 505 -6.13 33.50 -11.32
N GLU A 506 -6.44 33.73 -12.59
CA GLU A 506 -5.51 34.29 -13.58
C GLU A 506 -5.03 35.69 -13.18
N ARG A 507 -5.94 36.54 -12.69
CA ARG A 507 -5.61 37.89 -12.24
C ARG A 507 -4.81 37.86 -10.93
N PHE A 508 -5.18 36.97 -10.01
CA PHE A 508 -4.42 36.78 -8.77
C PHE A 508 -2.99 36.33 -9.09
N LEU A 509 -2.81 35.24 -9.84
CA LEU A 509 -1.49 34.69 -10.15
C LEU A 509 -0.60 35.67 -10.94
N ALA A 510 -1.19 36.54 -11.76
CA ALA A 510 -0.46 37.58 -12.48
C ALA A 510 0.07 38.71 -11.59
N LYS A 511 -0.69 39.11 -10.54
CA LYS A 511 -0.37 40.27 -9.68
C LYS A 511 0.26 39.92 -8.34
N ALA A 512 -0.04 38.74 -7.80
CA ALA A 512 0.25 38.38 -6.41
C ALA A 512 1.76 38.24 -6.10
N ARG A 513 2.63 38.24 -7.12
CA ARG A 513 4.09 38.28 -6.94
C ARG A 513 4.54 39.52 -6.16
N GLU A 514 3.92 40.68 -6.38
CA GLU A 514 4.21 41.92 -5.64
C GLU A 514 3.83 41.79 -4.15
N GLY A 515 2.74 41.07 -3.85
CA GLY A 515 2.33 40.71 -2.49
C GLY A 515 3.09 39.52 -1.88
N ARG A 516 4.20 39.09 -2.49
CA ARG A 516 5.00 37.90 -2.12
C ARG A 516 4.18 36.62 -1.93
N ALA A 517 3.26 36.39 -2.86
CA ALA A 517 2.46 35.17 -2.88
C ALA A 517 3.16 34.04 -3.63
N LEU A 518 3.05 32.83 -3.09
CA LEU A 518 3.49 31.59 -3.75
C LEU A 518 2.30 30.67 -3.92
N THR A 519 2.08 30.16 -5.13
CA THR A 519 0.98 29.22 -5.40
C THR A 519 1.53 27.88 -5.89
N ILE A 520 1.17 26.80 -5.21
CA ILE A 520 1.49 25.42 -5.56
C ILE A 520 0.19 24.64 -5.67
N VAL A 521 -0.16 24.21 -6.88
CA VAL A 521 -1.41 23.53 -7.15
C VAL A 521 -1.17 22.19 -7.82
N ALA A 522 -1.96 21.18 -7.48
CA ALA A 522 -1.97 19.90 -8.16
C ALA A 522 -3.34 19.63 -8.78
N THR A 523 -3.36 19.16 -10.03
CA THR A 523 -4.56 18.71 -10.73
C THR A 523 -4.30 17.36 -11.38
N GLN A 524 -5.35 16.65 -11.79
CA GLN A 524 -5.22 15.39 -12.51
C GLN A 524 -4.72 15.62 -13.94
N SER A 525 -5.32 16.57 -14.66
CA SER A 525 -4.98 16.90 -16.04
C SER A 525 -5.45 18.30 -16.42
N VAL A 526 -4.95 18.82 -17.54
CA VAL A 526 -5.44 20.09 -18.11
C VAL A 526 -6.89 19.95 -18.56
N SER A 527 -7.29 18.82 -19.16
CA SER A 527 -8.69 18.57 -19.53
C SER A 527 -9.65 18.61 -18.34
N SER A 528 -9.19 18.21 -17.15
CA SER A 528 -9.99 18.32 -15.91
C SER A 528 -10.24 19.79 -15.52
N LEU A 529 -9.24 20.66 -15.72
CA LEU A 529 -9.40 22.11 -15.54
C LEU A 529 -10.34 22.71 -16.58
N GLU A 530 -10.23 22.30 -17.84
CA GLU A 530 -11.10 22.78 -18.93
C GLU A 530 -12.56 22.42 -18.67
N THR A 531 -12.81 21.21 -18.18
CA THR A 531 -14.14 20.74 -17.80
C THR A 531 -14.69 21.55 -16.63
N SER A 532 -13.88 21.76 -15.59
CA SER A 532 -14.31 22.51 -14.40
C SER A 532 -14.64 23.97 -14.69
N LEU A 533 -13.83 24.63 -15.54
CA LEU A 533 -13.97 26.05 -15.87
C LEU A 533 -14.90 26.30 -17.06
N GLY A 534 -15.31 25.26 -17.80
CA GLY A 534 -16.19 25.36 -18.97
C GLY A 534 -15.58 26.13 -20.16
N SER A 535 -14.28 26.42 -20.15
CA SER A 535 -13.60 27.22 -21.18
C SER A 535 -12.11 26.89 -21.32
N GLY A 536 -11.72 26.32 -22.47
CA GLY A 536 -10.30 26.09 -22.81
C GLY A 536 -9.49 27.38 -23.00
N ALA A 537 -10.12 28.46 -23.46
CA ALA A 537 -9.45 29.76 -23.59
C ALA A 537 -9.06 30.34 -22.22
N ALA A 538 -9.95 30.23 -21.24
CA ALA A 538 -9.69 30.70 -19.87
C ALA A 538 -8.61 29.83 -19.19
N VAL A 539 -8.62 28.50 -19.42
CA VAL A 539 -7.54 27.62 -18.94
C VAL A 539 -6.19 27.98 -19.56
N LYS A 540 -6.16 28.34 -20.85
CA LYS A 540 -4.92 28.76 -21.52
C LYS A 540 -4.33 30.02 -20.89
N GLU A 541 -5.17 31.01 -20.58
CA GLU A 541 -4.78 32.25 -19.88
C GLU A 541 -4.31 31.94 -18.45
N LEU A 542 -5.09 31.16 -17.69
CA LEU A 542 -4.74 30.75 -16.34
C LEU A 542 -3.38 30.03 -16.30
N ARG A 543 -3.18 29.05 -17.20
CA ARG A 543 -1.97 28.23 -17.28
C ARG A 543 -0.71 29.08 -17.51
N GLN A 544 -0.82 30.17 -18.27
CA GLN A 544 0.32 31.05 -18.57
C GLN A 544 0.98 31.63 -17.31
N ASN A 545 0.23 31.75 -16.21
CA ASN A 545 0.74 32.24 -14.93
C ASN A 545 1.50 31.19 -14.10
N PHE A 546 1.56 29.93 -14.57
CA PHE A 546 2.38 28.87 -13.99
C PHE A 546 3.66 28.68 -14.82
N ARG A 547 4.75 29.31 -14.38
CA ARG A 547 6.05 29.23 -15.04
C ARG A 547 6.78 27.92 -14.77
N THR A 548 6.46 27.26 -13.65
CA THR A 548 6.92 25.91 -13.33
C THR A 548 5.77 24.92 -13.52
N MET A 549 5.97 23.94 -14.39
CA MET A 549 5.01 22.86 -14.65
C MET A 549 5.70 21.51 -14.47
N ILE A 550 5.16 20.65 -13.61
CA ILE A 550 5.65 19.30 -13.33
C ILE A 550 4.56 18.31 -13.71
N CYS A 551 4.77 17.56 -14.78
CA CYS A 551 3.83 16.57 -15.29
C CYS A 551 4.35 15.16 -14.98
N LEU A 552 3.71 14.48 -14.03
CA LEU A 552 3.92 13.06 -13.81
C LEU A 552 3.26 12.27 -14.95
N GLN A 553 3.33 10.93 -14.91
CA GLN A 553 2.68 10.07 -15.88
C GLN A 553 1.22 10.52 -16.15
N SER A 554 0.91 10.72 -17.42
CA SER A 554 -0.39 11.20 -17.88
C SER A 554 -0.76 10.50 -19.17
N THR A 555 -2.05 10.19 -19.32
CA THR A 555 -2.67 9.69 -20.57
C THR A 555 -3.54 10.75 -21.24
N ASP A 556 -3.59 11.96 -20.68
CA ASP A 556 -4.40 13.06 -21.20
C ASP A 556 -3.70 13.72 -22.39
N THR A 557 -4.27 13.55 -23.57
CA THR A 557 -3.70 14.06 -24.83
C THR A 557 -3.60 15.57 -24.86
N THR A 558 -4.55 16.29 -24.27
CA THR A 558 -4.49 17.77 -24.14
C THR A 558 -3.24 18.19 -23.36
N THR A 559 -3.01 17.59 -22.18
CA THR A 559 -1.82 17.86 -21.37
C THR A 559 -0.54 17.52 -22.12
N ILE A 560 -0.47 16.35 -22.77
CA ILE A 560 0.70 15.90 -23.53
C ILE A 560 1.02 16.90 -24.66
N ASN A 561 0.03 17.23 -25.49
CA ASN A 561 0.17 18.14 -26.62
C ASN A 561 0.65 19.55 -26.20
N ILE A 562 0.29 20.00 -24.99
CA ILE A 562 0.78 21.27 -24.44
C ILE A 562 2.28 21.21 -24.22
N PHE A 563 2.80 20.14 -23.62
CA PHE A 563 4.24 19.99 -23.42
C PHE A 563 4.98 19.80 -24.74
N GLU A 564 4.46 18.98 -25.66
CA GLU A 564 5.05 18.80 -26.99
C GLU A 564 5.23 20.14 -27.70
N LYS A 565 4.18 20.98 -27.73
CA LYS A 565 4.22 22.30 -28.37
C LYS A 565 5.08 23.33 -27.65
N LEU A 566 5.14 23.29 -26.31
CA LEU A 566 5.94 24.24 -25.53
C LEU A 566 7.44 23.94 -25.60
N VAL A 567 7.80 22.66 -25.70
CA VAL A 567 9.20 22.22 -25.85
C VAL A 567 9.66 22.38 -27.30
N GLY A 568 8.80 22.05 -28.26
CA GLY A 568 9.05 22.18 -29.68
C GLY A 568 9.72 20.96 -30.32
N ASP A 569 10.15 21.15 -31.56
CA ASP A 569 10.77 20.12 -32.40
C ASP A 569 12.28 20.34 -32.52
N GLU A 570 13.01 19.24 -32.67
CA GLU A 570 14.44 19.23 -33.02
C GLU A 570 14.66 18.57 -34.38
N GLU A 571 15.65 19.08 -35.13
CA GLU A 571 16.04 18.47 -36.41
C GLU A 571 16.85 17.21 -36.15
N ARG A 572 16.39 16.08 -36.68
CA ARG A 572 17.08 14.79 -36.60
C ARG A 572 17.37 14.23 -37.99
N GLU A 573 18.59 13.74 -38.16
CA GLU A 573 18.97 13.01 -39.36
C GLU A 573 18.39 11.59 -39.32
N ARG A 574 17.53 11.26 -40.28
CA ARG A 574 17.12 9.89 -40.56
C ARG A 574 17.91 9.33 -41.73
N ILE A 575 18.46 8.14 -41.50
CA ILE A 575 19.14 7.36 -42.53
C ILE A 575 18.23 6.19 -42.90
N SER A 576 17.57 6.30 -44.05
CA SER A 576 16.79 5.22 -44.63
C SER A 576 17.69 4.38 -45.53
N ARG A 577 17.69 3.07 -45.32
CA ARG A 577 18.42 2.11 -46.16
C ARG A 577 17.42 1.25 -46.92
N GLY A 578 17.39 1.40 -48.24
CA GLY A 578 16.63 0.54 -49.14
C GLY A 578 17.52 -0.58 -49.67
N TYR A 579 17.04 -1.81 -49.59
CA TYR A 579 17.68 -2.96 -50.22
C TYR A 579 16.82 -3.41 -51.39
N SER A 580 17.36 -3.30 -52.61
CA SER A 580 16.74 -3.90 -53.80
C SER A 580 17.55 -5.10 -54.25
N GLU A 581 16.90 -6.24 -54.40
CA GLU A 581 17.49 -7.46 -54.93
C GLU A 581 16.76 -7.82 -56.22
N GLN A 582 17.47 -7.83 -57.34
CA GLN A 582 16.96 -8.32 -58.62
C GLN A 582 17.54 -9.71 -58.87
N THR A 583 16.67 -10.72 -58.87
CA THR A 583 16.96 -12.06 -59.35
C THR A 583 16.76 -12.09 -60.87
N ARG A 584 17.77 -12.54 -61.63
CA ARG A 584 17.62 -12.88 -63.05
C ARG A 584 17.31 -14.38 -63.16
N ASP A 585 16.13 -14.68 -63.68
CA ASP A 585 15.58 -15.97 -64.11
C ASP A 585 15.49 -17.15 -63.14
N GLU A 586 14.31 -17.77 -63.15
CA GLU A 586 13.87 -18.93 -62.36
C GLU A 586 14.29 -20.25 -63.03
N SER A 587 15.58 -20.60 -63.01
CA SER A 587 16.01 -22.00 -63.21
C SER A 587 17.46 -22.20 -62.80
N GLU A 588 17.71 -22.42 -61.51
CA GLU A 588 18.81 -23.21 -60.91
C GLU A 588 19.03 -22.77 -59.45
N ALA A 589 18.20 -23.26 -58.54
CA ALA A 589 18.20 -22.94 -57.12
C ALA A 589 19.37 -23.56 -56.31
N LEU A 590 20.55 -23.78 -56.90
CA LEU A 590 21.68 -24.39 -56.19
C LEU A 590 23.06 -24.04 -56.77
N SER A 591 23.35 -22.75 -56.99
CA SER A 591 24.75 -22.30 -57.02
C SER A 591 24.92 -20.92 -56.39
N LYS A 592 25.81 -20.82 -55.40
CA LYS A 592 26.19 -19.56 -54.73
C LYS A 592 26.97 -18.67 -55.71
N LYS A 593 26.33 -17.69 -56.36
CA LYS A 593 26.99 -16.51 -56.95
C LYS A 593 26.08 -15.26 -56.85
N PRO A 594 26.67 -14.04 -56.87
CA PRO A 594 26.15 -12.90 -56.11
C PRO A 594 24.89 -12.33 -56.75
N SER A 595 23.84 -12.14 -55.95
CA SER A 595 22.78 -11.22 -56.32
C SER A 595 23.36 -9.81 -56.35
N ASN A 596 23.05 -9.04 -57.41
CA ASN A 596 23.38 -7.62 -57.44
C ASN A 596 22.48 -6.92 -56.41
N ARG A 597 23.02 -6.79 -55.20
CA ARG A 597 22.34 -6.15 -54.08
C ARG A 597 22.71 -4.66 -54.11
N THR A 598 21.80 -3.86 -54.62
CA THR A 598 21.96 -2.40 -54.61
C THR A 598 21.41 -1.89 -53.28
N GLU A 599 22.28 -1.28 -52.47
CA GLU A 599 21.90 -0.57 -51.26
C GLU A 599 21.75 0.92 -51.61
N SER A 600 20.55 1.46 -51.43
CA SER A 600 20.31 2.90 -51.49
C SER A 600 20.28 3.45 -50.06
N VAL A 601 21.13 4.43 -49.78
CA VAL A 601 21.14 5.13 -48.49
C VAL A 601 20.63 6.53 -48.72
N THR A 602 19.42 6.82 -48.26
CA THR A 602 18.83 8.15 -48.28
C THR A 602 18.96 8.77 -46.91
N LYS A 603 19.71 9.87 -46.81
CA LYS A 603 19.73 10.71 -45.60
C LYS A 603 18.71 11.82 -45.78
N SER A 604 17.78 11.95 -44.84
CA SER A 604 16.79 13.02 -44.81
C SER A 604 16.78 13.65 -43.42
N VAL A 605 16.77 14.97 -43.35
CA VAL A 605 16.57 15.70 -42.09
C VAL A 605 15.06 15.82 -41.87
N GLN A 606 14.56 15.31 -40.75
CA GLN A 606 13.16 15.41 -40.34
C GLN A 606 13.08 16.14 -39.01
N LYS A 607 12.06 17.00 -38.86
CA LYS A 607 11.74 17.60 -37.57
C LYS A 607 10.97 16.58 -36.75
N GLU A 608 11.48 16.25 -35.57
CA GLU A 608 10.84 15.34 -34.61
C GLU A 608 10.62 16.08 -33.29
N ALA A 609 9.48 15.84 -32.64
CA ALA A 609 9.19 16.42 -31.33
C ALA A 609 10.19 15.94 -30.28
N VAL A 610 10.71 16.86 -29.46
CA VAL A 610 11.72 16.56 -28.40
C VAL A 610 11.13 15.62 -27.34
N VAL A 611 9.85 15.79 -27.05
CA VAL A 611 9.06 14.96 -26.14
C VAL A 611 7.83 14.45 -26.89
N THR A 612 7.41 13.23 -26.58
CA THR A 612 6.26 12.58 -27.21
C THR A 612 5.34 11.96 -26.15
N GLY A 613 4.10 11.63 -26.52
CA GLY A 613 3.21 10.85 -25.66
C GLY A 613 3.81 9.54 -25.11
N ILE A 614 4.74 8.90 -25.84
CA ILE A 614 5.45 7.70 -25.35
C ILE A 614 6.28 8.06 -24.11
N ASP A 615 6.98 9.20 -24.12
CA ASP A 615 7.79 9.64 -22.98
C ASP A 615 6.91 9.79 -21.73
N PHE A 616 5.74 10.42 -21.84
CA PHE A 616 4.77 10.54 -20.73
C PHE A 616 4.26 9.20 -20.24
N SER A 617 3.90 8.29 -21.15
CA SER A 617 3.39 6.96 -20.80
C SER A 617 4.45 6.08 -20.13
N SER A 618 5.73 6.30 -20.45
CA SER A 618 6.87 5.52 -19.97
C SER A 618 7.39 5.94 -18.58
N LEU A 619 6.91 7.05 -18.04
CA LEU A 619 7.30 7.54 -16.71
C LEU A 619 6.92 6.54 -15.62
N GLY A 620 7.88 6.19 -14.77
CA GLY A 620 7.65 5.41 -13.56
C GLY A 620 7.03 6.22 -12.42
N LYS A 621 6.73 5.56 -11.30
CA LYS A 621 6.30 6.25 -10.06
C LYS A 621 7.39 7.23 -9.61
N PHE A 622 6.97 8.44 -9.21
CA PHE A 622 7.88 9.53 -8.80
C PHE A 622 8.84 10.00 -9.91
N GLU A 623 8.54 9.72 -11.17
CA GLU A 623 9.20 10.33 -12.32
C GLU A 623 8.24 11.34 -12.97
N ALA A 624 8.79 12.44 -13.45
CA ALA A 624 8.04 13.51 -14.10
C ALA A 624 8.80 14.09 -15.30
N ILE A 625 8.07 14.67 -16.23
CA ILE A 625 8.58 15.62 -17.21
C ILE A 625 8.30 17.03 -16.66
N ALA A 626 9.26 17.95 -16.76
CA ALA A 626 9.10 19.26 -16.13
C ALA A 626 9.61 20.41 -16.98
N LEU A 627 8.90 21.53 -16.91
CA LEU A 627 9.36 22.86 -17.31
C LEU A 627 9.56 23.64 -16.02
N ILE A 628 10.80 24.01 -15.71
CA ILE A 628 11.15 24.58 -14.41
C ILE A 628 11.65 26.00 -14.61
N TYR A 629 11.02 26.95 -13.93
CA TYR A 629 11.47 28.34 -13.89
C TYR A 629 12.50 28.54 -12.77
N ASP A 630 13.68 29.05 -13.10
CA ASP A 630 14.79 29.25 -12.16
C ASP A 630 14.83 30.67 -11.52
N GLY A 631 13.82 31.50 -11.78
CA GLY A 631 13.80 32.92 -11.42
C GLY A 631 14.18 33.85 -12.57
N HIS A 632 14.79 33.32 -13.64
CA HIS A 632 15.14 34.08 -14.84
C HIS A 632 14.59 33.43 -16.11
N THR A 633 14.87 32.15 -16.32
CA THR A 633 14.53 31.36 -17.51
C THR A 633 13.76 30.10 -17.15
N THR A 634 12.95 29.61 -18.08
CA THR A 634 12.28 28.31 -17.94
C THR A 634 13.07 27.26 -18.71
N ARG A 635 13.47 26.19 -18.03
CA ARG A 635 14.27 25.09 -18.60
C ARG A 635 13.44 23.82 -18.67
N PHE A 636 13.60 23.09 -19.77
CA PHE A 636 12.96 21.79 -19.95
C PHE A 636 13.81 20.66 -19.38
N PHE A 637 13.16 19.75 -18.67
CA PHE A 637 13.73 18.51 -18.16
C PHE A 637 12.86 17.34 -18.60
N LYS A 638 13.40 16.53 -19.52
CA LYS A 638 12.76 15.30 -19.98
C LYS A 638 12.55 14.28 -18.85
N LYS A 639 13.34 14.35 -17.79
CA LYS A 639 13.20 13.50 -16.61
C LYS A 639 13.59 14.24 -15.33
N LEU A 640 12.60 14.44 -14.47
CA LEU A 640 12.72 14.93 -13.10
C LEU A 640 12.37 13.78 -12.15
N LEU A 641 13.29 13.48 -11.24
CA LEU A 641 13.22 12.37 -10.29
C LEU A 641 12.78 12.91 -8.93
N LEU A 642 11.50 12.71 -8.61
CA LEU A 642 10.91 13.21 -7.37
C LEU A 642 11.37 12.36 -6.18
N LYS A 643 11.49 12.98 -5.01
CA LYS A 643 11.90 12.32 -3.76
C LYS A 643 10.71 12.27 -2.79
N PRO A 644 9.95 11.16 -2.75
CA PRO A 644 8.72 11.08 -1.99
C PRO A 644 8.87 11.39 -0.51
N TYR A 645 7.84 11.98 0.10
CA TYR A 645 7.79 12.46 1.48
C TYR A 645 8.31 11.43 2.49
N PHE A 646 7.86 10.17 2.37
CA PHE A 646 8.22 9.08 3.27
C PHE A 646 9.70 8.66 3.24
N LEU A 647 10.50 9.14 2.28
CA LEU A 647 11.95 8.93 2.30
C LEU A 647 12.58 9.76 3.43
N ALA A 648 13.16 9.06 4.41
CA ALA A 648 13.94 9.66 5.48
C ALA A 648 15.18 10.40 4.94
N GLU A 649 15.89 9.78 3.98
CA GLU A 649 17.03 10.40 3.31
C GLU A 649 16.68 10.81 1.88
N LYS A 650 16.51 12.12 1.64
CA LYS A 650 16.27 12.68 0.30
C LYS A 650 17.46 12.54 -0.65
N ARG A 651 18.62 12.13 -0.13
CA ARG A 651 19.85 11.89 -0.90
C ARG A 651 19.90 10.49 -1.54
N LEU A 652 18.91 9.64 -1.30
CA LEU A 652 18.84 8.34 -1.95
C LEU A 652 18.74 8.51 -3.47
N ALA A 653 19.60 7.84 -4.24
CA ALA A 653 19.48 7.79 -5.69
C ALA A 653 18.12 7.19 -6.09
N HIS A 654 17.52 7.73 -7.15
CA HIS A 654 16.22 7.27 -7.63
C HIS A 654 16.27 5.82 -8.14
N SER A 655 17.42 5.38 -8.67
CA SER A 655 17.61 3.97 -9.05
C SER A 655 17.43 3.02 -7.87
N GLU A 656 17.88 3.40 -6.67
CA GLU A 656 17.69 2.62 -5.45
C GLU A 656 16.23 2.68 -4.96
N LEU A 657 15.56 3.84 -5.08
CA LEU A 657 14.12 3.96 -4.83
C LEU A 657 13.32 3.00 -5.72
N THR A 658 13.62 2.96 -7.02
CA THR A 658 12.96 2.05 -7.97
C THR A 658 13.24 0.59 -7.63
N VAL A 659 14.44 0.26 -7.14
CA VAL A 659 14.76 -1.09 -6.63
C VAL A 659 13.96 -1.40 -5.36
N MET A 660 13.82 -0.48 -4.41
CA MET A 660 12.99 -0.69 -3.21
C MET A 660 11.51 -0.90 -3.57
N LEU A 661 10.96 -0.06 -4.47
CA LEU A 661 9.60 -0.18 -4.97
C LEU A 661 9.40 -1.47 -5.78
N ARG A 662 10.39 -1.88 -6.59
CA ARG A 662 10.35 -3.13 -7.36
C ARG A 662 10.57 -4.35 -6.49
N GLN A 663 11.39 -4.32 -5.44
CA GLN A 663 11.59 -5.46 -4.54
C GLN A 663 10.33 -5.76 -3.72
N GLY A 664 9.52 -4.74 -3.42
CA GLY A 664 8.17 -4.93 -2.88
C GLY A 664 7.18 -5.57 -3.89
N LEU A 665 7.39 -5.38 -5.20
CA LEU A 665 6.51 -5.89 -6.28
C LEU A 665 6.97 -7.22 -6.92
N GLN A 666 8.27 -7.45 -7.05
CA GLN A 666 8.88 -8.62 -7.69
C GLN A 666 8.79 -9.88 -6.81
N ALA A 667 8.69 -9.70 -5.50
CA ALA A 667 8.32 -10.77 -4.58
C ALA A 667 6.88 -11.29 -4.83
N MET A 668 5.96 -10.42 -5.26
CA MET A 668 4.56 -10.78 -5.47
C MET A 668 4.20 -11.23 -6.90
N SER A 669 4.83 -10.71 -7.95
CA SER A 669 4.31 -10.90 -9.32
C SER A 669 4.75 -12.19 -10.01
N LEU A 670 5.93 -12.74 -9.69
CA LEU A 670 6.49 -13.92 -10.38
C LEU A 670 5.88 -15.24 -9.87
N VAL A 671 5.42 -15.27 -8.61
CA VAL A 671 4.75 -16.45 -8.03
C VAL A 671 3.28 -16.49 -8.43
N LEU A 672 2.59 -15.34 -8.48
CA LEU A 672 1.16 -15.30 -8.85
C LEU A 672 0.89 -15.53 -10.35
N ALA A 673 1.73 -14.99 -11.23
CA ALA A 673 1.51 -15.11 -12.68
C ALA A 673 1.69 -16.54 -13.21
N ALA A 674 2.50 -17.38 -12.53
CA ALA A 674 2.73 -18.76 -12.92
C ALA A 674 1.62 -19.73 -12.48
N PHE A 675 0.86 -19.41 -11.42
CA PHE A 675 -0.17 -20.30 -10.86
C PHE A 675 -1.61 -19.94 -11.29
N LEU A 676 -1.90 -18.68 -11.64
CA LEU A 676 -3.27 -18.18 -11.84
C LEU A 676 -3.66 -17.91 -13.31
N ALA A 677 -2.80 -18.26 -14.27
CA ALA A 677 -3.05 -18.03 -15.71
C ALA A 677 -4.06 -19.02 -16.35
N SER A 678 -4.85 -19.77 -15.58
CA SER A 678 -5.83 -20.72 -16.13
C SER A 678 -7.12 -20.74 -15.30
N PRO A 679 -8.30 -20.52 -15.91
CA PRO A 679 -9.60 -20.57 -15.20
C PRO A 679 -9.97 -21.97 -14.70
N ALA A 680 -9.23 -23.02 -15.09
CA ALA A 680 -9.39 -24.39 -14.58
C ALA A 680 -8.84 -24.59 -13.15
N ASN A 681 -8.13 -23.60 -12.59
CA ASN A 681 -7.44 -23.69 -11.30
C ASN A 681 -7.93 -22.62 -10.28
N SER A 682 -9.17 -22.14 -10.34
CA SER A 682 -9.68 -21.19 -9.34
C SER A 682 -9.94 -21.89 -8.00
N PHE A 683 -9.24 -21.46 -6.94
CA PHE A 683 -9.43 -21.92 -5.56
C PHE A 683 -9.28 -20.75 -4.58
N PRO A 684 -9.98 -20.77 -3.43
CA PRO A 684 -9.86 -19.71 -2.42
C PRO A 684 -8.41 -19.51 -1.99
N ASN A 685 -7.96 -18.26 -1.98
CA ASN A 685 -6.60 -17.90 -1.62
C ASN A 685 -6.57 -16.56 -0.85
N ILE A 686 -5.36 -16.10 -0.49
CA ILE A 686 -5.18 -14.84 0.22
C ILE A 686 -5.88 -13.64 -0.46
N CYS A 687 -6.02 -13.62 -1.79
CA CYS A 687 -6.69 -12.53 -2.49
C CYS A 687 -8.21 -12.49 -2.26
N ASP A 688 -8.85 -13.60 -1.92
CA ASP A 688 -10.25 -13.61 -1.49
C ASP A 688 -10.41 -12.93 -0.12
N VAL A 689 -9.40 -13.07 0.75
CA VAL A 689 -9.32 -12.39 2.05
C VAL A 689 -9.02 -10.91 1.87
N VAL A 690 -8.08 -10.55 0.99
CA VAL A 690 -7.70 -9.15 0.69
C VAL A 690 -8.82 -8.38 0.00
N ALA A 691 -9.61 -9.06 -0.82
CA ALA A 691 -10.77 -8.49 -1.50
C ALA A 691 -11.93 -8.16 -0.55
N ALA A 692 -11.93 -8.69 0.68
CA ALA A 692 -12.98 -8.42 1.64
C ALA A 692 -13.05 -6.91 1.97
N PRO A 693 -14.25 -6.30 2.02
CA PRO A 693 -14.41 -4.88 2.37
C PRO A 693 -13.73 -4.52 3.70
N GLU A 694 -13.78 -5.46 4.64
CA GLU A 694 -13.33 -5.31 6.03
C GLU A 694 -11.87 -5.78 6.24
N PHE A 695 -11.12 -6.06 5.18
CA PHE A 695 -9.74 -6.52 5.25
C PHE A 695 -8.85 -5.63 6.14
N ASN A 696 -8.95 -4.31 5.99
CA ASN A 696 -8.14 -3.37 6.78
C ASN A 696 -8.53 -3.35 8.26
N ALA A 697 -9.83 -3.55 8.55
CA ALA A 697 -10.34 -3.63 9.92
C ALA A 697 -9.90 -4.93 10.59
N CYS A 698 -9.87 -6.04 9.86
CA CYS A 698 -9.35 -7.32 10.31
C CYS A 698 -7.84 -7.31 10.58
N LEU A 699 -7.08 -6.66 9.69
CA LEU A 699 -5.61 -6.57 9.74
C LEU A 699 -5.09 -5.82 10.98
N GLU A 700 -5.79 -4.77 11.45
CA GLU A 700 -5.39 -3.90 12.58
C GLU A 700 -3.90 -3.54 12.57
N TYR A 701 -3.45 -2.90 11.49
CA TYR A 701 -2.05 -2.52 11.35
C TYR A 701 -1.70 -1.31 12.23
N HIS A 702 -0.85 -1.53 13.24
CA HIS A 702 -0.37 -0.54 14.18
C HIS A 702 1.16 -0.47 14.20
N VAL A 703 1.69 0.75 14.31
CA VAL A 703 3.11 1.03 14.47
C VAL A 703 3.31 1.79 15.78
N GLY A 704 4.16 1.26 16.64
CA GLY A 704 4.59 1.86 17.90
C GLY A 704 6.11 2.02 17.96
N GLN A 705 6.64 2.24 19.16
CA GLN A 705 8.08 2.44 19.40
C GLN A 705 8.67 1.22 20.11
N CYS A 706 9.87 0.80 19.70
CA CYS A 706 10.67 -0.21 20.39
C CYS A 706 12.17 0.10 20.26
N VAL A 707 13.03 -0.75 20.84
CA VAL A 707 14.48 -0.62 20.77
C VAL A 707 15.06 -1.90 20.15
N CYS A 708 15.82 -1.78 19.06
CA CYS A 708 16.49 -2.93 18.45
C CYS A 708 17.83 -3.24 19.15
N PRO A 709 18.16 -4.51 19.41
CA PRO A 709 19.31 -4.88 20.24
C PRO A 709 20.68 -4.92 19.53
N LEU A 710 20.79 -4.88 18.20
CA LEU A 710 22.05 -5.12 17.47
C LEU A 710 22.25 -4.14 16.30
N PRO A 711 23.48 -3.66 16.00
CA PRO A 711 24.75 -3.84 16.72
C PRO A 711 24.96 -2.89 17.92
N LYS A 712 24.07 -1.92 18.15
CA LYS A 712 23.93 -1.12 19.38
C LYS A 712 22.44 -0.86 19.64
N PRO A 713 21.97 -0.68 20.89
CA PRO A 713 20.60 -0.28 21.16
C PRO A 713 20.26 1.04 20.45
N HIS A 714 19.28 1.02 19.55
CA HIS A 714 18.82 2.21 18.85
C HIS A 714 17.30 2.21 18.67
N PRO A 715 16.68 3.39 18.49
CA PRO A 715 15.23 3.50 18.31
C PRO A 715 14.76 2.76 17.06
N CYS A 716 13.73 1.95 17.22
CA CYS A 716 13.10 1.14 16.19
C CYS A 716 11.57 1.28 16.21
N ALA A 717 10.91 0.72 15.19
CA ALA A 717 9.47 0.69 15.10
C ALA A 717 8.94 -0.69 15.55
N SER A 718 7.97 -0.69 16.46
CA SER A 718 7.24 -1.91 16.81
C SER A 718 6.06 -2.07 15.86
N PHE A 719 5.98 -3.18 15.17
CA PHE A 719 4.88 -3.48 14.27
C PHE A 719 3.94 -4.45 14.95
N THR A 720 2.63 -4.22 14.83
CA THR A 720 1.60 -5.14 15.32
C THR A 720 0.46 -5.21 14.32
N TYR A 721 0.11 -6.41 13.86
CA TYR A 721 -0.97 -6.65 12.91
C TYR A 721 -1.38 -8.13 12.90
N TYR A 722 -2.57 -8.42 12.35
CA TYR A 722 -3.09 -9.78 12.19
C TYR A 722 -2.80 -10.31 10.79
N VAL A 723 -2.39 -11.57 10.70
CA VAL A 723 -2.10 -12.24 9.42
C VAL A 723 -3.09 -13.39 9.24
N PRO A 724 -3.73 -13.58 8.08
CA PRO A 724 -4.56 -14.75 7.83
C PRO A 724 -3.66 -15.98 7.63
N ARG A 725 -3.92 -17.06 8.36
CA ARG A 725 -2.99 -18.21 8.42
C ARG A 725 -3.61 -19.53 8.01
N THR A 726 -4.85 -19.76 8.42
CA THR A 726 -5.49 -21.06 8.21
C THR A 726 -6.88 -20.85 7.64
N PHE A 727 -7.14 -21.45 6.48
CA PHE A 727 -8.49 -21.69 6.03
C PHE A 727 -9.05 -22.93 6.72
N VAL A 728 -10.32 -22.86 7.10
CA VAL A 728 -11.11 -23.97 7.61
C VAL A 728 -12.32 -24.13 6.69
N GLU A 729 -12.34 -25.21 5.93
CA GLU A 729 -13.49 -25.60 5.10
C GLU A 729 -14.42 -26.47 5.94
N VAL A 730 -15.72 -26.19 5.88
CA VAL A 730 -16.77 -27.04 6.43
C VAL A 730 -17.75 -27.38 5.31
N THR A 731 -17.97 -28.67 5.08
CA THR A 731 -18.77 -29.16 3.96
C THR A 731 -19.68 -30.30 4.40
N GLY A 732 -20.88 -30.35 3.82
CA GLY A 732 -21.80 -31.48 3.99
C GLY A 732 -21.42 -32.68 3.11
N GLN A 733 -20.53 -32.54 2.13
CA GLN A 733 -20.22 -33.60 1.17
C GLN A 733 -18.75 -34.03 1.23
N SER A 734 -18.52 -35.34 1.23
CA SER A 734 -17.18 -35.92 1.39
C SER A 734 -16.26 -35.76 0.17
N VAL A 735 -16.75 -35.38 -1.00
CA VAL A 735 -15.93 -35.26 -2.23
C VAL A 735 -15.91 -33.84 -2.79
N GLU A 736 -16.82 -32.97 -2.34
CA GLU A 736 -16.82 -31.56 -2.74
C GLU A 736 -15.81 -30.75 -1.92
N THR A 737 -15.11 -29.85 -2.59
CA THR A 737 -14.21 -28.89 -1.97
C THR A 737 -14.07 -27.63 -2.82
N ALA A 738 -13.97 -26.48 -2.17
CA ALA A 738 -13.61 -25.20 -2.79
C ALA A 738 -12.14 -25.18 -3.24
N PHE A 739 -11.29 -26.07 -2.72
CA PHE A 739 -9.84 -26.09 -2.96
C PHE A 739 -9.41 -27.06 -4.06
N ARG A 740 -10.33 -27.47 -4.95
CA ARG A 740 -10.08 -28.49 -5.99
C ARG A 740 -8.96 -28.12 -6.96
N GLY A 741 -8.69 -26.83 -7.16
CA GLY A 741 -7.61 -26.34 -8.02
C GLY A 741 -6.19 -26.54 -7.45
N LEU A 742 -6.03 -27.04 -6.21
CA LEU A 742 -4.72 -27.32 -5.62
C LEU A 742 -4.24 -28.76 -5.93
N PRO A 743 -3.03 -28.95 -6.51
CA PRO A 743 -2.56 -30.27 -6.93
C PRO A 743 -2.48 -31.33 -5.82
N GLY A 744 -2.06 -30.94 -4.61
CA GLY A 744 -1.99 -31.87 -3.47
C GLY A 744 -3.36 -32.23 -2.91
N VAL A 745 -4.34 -31.32 -3.02
CA VAL A 745 -5.74 -31.63 -2.71
C VAL A 745 -6.28 -32.66 -3.69
N LEU A 746 -6.03 -32.51 -5.00
CA LEU A 746 -6.43 -33.49 -6.01
C LEU A 746 -5.85 -34.89 -5.75
N ALA A 747 -4.66 -34.99 -5.17
CA ALA A 747 -4.05 -36.26 -4.78
C ALA A 747 -4.65 -36.85 -3.49
N GLN A 748 -5.20 -36.01 -2.60
CA GLN A 748 -5.92 -36.44 -1.39
C GLN A 748 -7.38 -36.79 -1.66
N LEU A 749 -8.03 -36.22 -2.69
CA LEU A 749 -9.44 -36.51 -2.98
C LEU A 749 -9.76 -38.02 -3.17
N PRO A 750 -8.90 -38.83 -3.84
CA PRO A 750 -9.13 -40.27 -3.97
C PRO A 750 -9.05 -41.06 -2.67
N THR A 751 -8.37 -40.57 -1.62
CA THR A 751 -8.32 -41.25 -0.31
C THR A 751 -9.64 -41.12 0.47
N MET A 752 -10.62 -40.40 -0.08
CA MET A 752 -11.90 -40.06 0.56
C MET A 752 -13.05 -41.04 0.27
N ALA A 753 -12.82 -42.05 -0.60
CA ALA A 753 -13.84 -42.96 -1.14
C ALA A 753 -14.46 -43.96 -0.12
N GLY A 754 -14.41 -43.69 1.18
CA GLY A 754 -14.88 -44.59 2.24
C GLY A 754 -15.68 -43.97 3.40
N SER A 755 -15.93 -42.65 3.40
CA SER A 755 -16.75 -42.00 4.45
C SER A 755 -18.24 -41.98 4.08
N VAL A 756 -18.94 -43.07 4.39
CA VAL A 756 -20.40 -43.16 4.24
C VAL A 756 -21.08 -42.45 5.43
N ALA A 757 -22.24 -41.83 5.15
CA ALA A 757 -23.25 -41.22 6.04
C ALA A 757 -23.09 -41.43 7.57
N PRO A 758 -23.33 -40.40 8.41
CA PRO A 758 -24.41 -39.41 8.23
C PRO A 758 -23.95 -37.96 7.99
N PHE A 759 -22.73 -37.71 7.51
CA PHE A 759 -22.32 -36.33 7.21
C PHE A 759 -23.04 -35.80 5.97
N GLY A 760 -23.53 -34.55 6.04
CA GLY A 760 -24.40 -33.94 5.04
C GLY A 760 -25.90 -34.09 5.31
N THR A 761 -26.30 -34.76 6.40
CA THR A 761 -27.68 -34.76 6.86
C THR A 761 -27.95 -33.53 7.71
N GLU A 762 -28.96 -32.76 7.31
CA GLU A 762 -29.49 -31.58 8.02
C GLU A 762 -30.89 -31.95 8.51
N GLY A 763 -31.12 -31.93 9.82
CA GLY A 763 -32.44 -32.02 10.44
C GLY A 763 -32.82 -30.69 11.09
N ASP A 764 -34.09 -30.54 11.51
CA ASP A 764 -34.58 -29.29 12.12
C ASP A 764 -33.76 -28.86 13.35
N ASP A 765 -33.21 -29.83 14.09
CA ASP A 765 -32.45 -29.60 15.33
C ASP A 765 -31.00 -30.11 15.29
N PHE A 766 -30.48 -30.63 14.17
CA PHE A 766 -29.08 -31.08 14.11
C PHE A 766 -28.44 -30.93 12.73
N ALA A 767 -27.12 -30.73 12.70
CA ALA A 767 -26.34 -30.67 11.47
C ALA A 767 -25.03 -31.46 11.61
N ALA A 768 -24.70 -32.23 10.57
CA ALA A 768 -23.49 -33.04 10.50
C ALA A 768 -22.60 -32.64 9.32
N PHE A 769 -21.35 -32.26 9.60
CA PHE A 769 -20.40 -31.77 8.61
C PHE A 769 -19.05 -32.51 8.63
N GLN A 770 -18.39 -32.52 7.48
CA GLN A 770 -16.95 -32.73 7.35
C GLN A 770 -16.23 -31.39 7.47
N ALA A 771 -14.97 -31.43 7.92
CA ALA A 771 -14.15 -30.22 8.01
C ALA A 771 -12.68 -30.50 7.67
N ARG A 772 -12.03 -29.48 7.08
CA ARG A 772 -10.66 -29.58 6.61
C ARG A 772 -9.92 -28.28 6.86
N THR A 773 -8.63 -28.35 7.17
CA THR A 773 -7.80 -27.15 7.35
C THR A 773 -6.67 -27.09 6.35
N LEU A 774 -6.39 -25.90 5.86
CA LEU A 774 -5.35 -25.60 4.89
C LEU A 774 -4.61 -24.33 5.29
N ALA A 775 -3.29 -24.28 5.14
CA ALA A 775 -2.57 -23.01 5.25
C ALA A 775 -3.03 -22.06 4.13
N VAL A 776 -3.32 -20.79 4.43
CA VAL A 776 -3.84 -19.84 3.43
C VAL A 776 -2.87 -19.75 2.25
N PRO A 777 -3.26 -20.20 1.03
CA PRO A 777 -2.37 -20.20 -0.12
C PRO A 777 -1.88 -18.80 -0.47
N PHE A 778 -0.59 -18.70 -0.82
CA PHE A 778 0.11 -17.47 -1.17
C PHE A 778 0.20 -16.42 -0.05
N SER A 779 -0.23 -16.72 1.18
CA SER A 779 -0.19 -15.76 2.29
C SER A 779 1.24 -15.30 2.57
N ASP A 780 2.21 -16.22 2.60
CA ASP A 780 3.61 -15.88 2.88
C ASP A 780 4.25 -15.14 1.69
N ALA A 781 3.89 -15.50 0.45
CA ALA A 781 4.36 -14.82 -0.76
C ALA A 781 3.82 -13.39 -0.88
N ILE A 782 2.53 -13.17 -0.60
CA ILE A 782 1.86 -11.88 -0.76
C ILE A 782 2.17 -10.93 0.41
N LEU A 783 2.38 -11.44 1.62
CA LEU A 783 2.69 -10.64 2.80
C LEU A 783 4.20 -10.51 3.09
N GLN A 784 5.06 -10.97 2.17
CA GLN A 784 6.53 -10.96 2.33
C GLN A 784 7.12 -9.56 2.58
N GLY A 785 6.44 -8.51 2.12
CA GLY A 785 6.84 -7.12 2.33
C GLY A 785 6.53 -6.56 3.73
N LEU A 786 5.84 -7.34 4.59
CA LEU A 786 5.60 -6.94 5.97
C LEU A 786 6.75 -7.39 6.89
N PRO A 787 7.09 -6.58 7.92
CA PRO A 787 8.30 -6.77 8.74
C PRO A 787 8.24 -7.96 9.69
N CYS A 788 7.07 -8.26 10.29
CA CYS A 788 6.89 -9.39 11.20
C CYS A 788 6.67 -10.69 10.42
N ARG A 789 7.75 -11.13 9.76
CA ARG A 789 7.81 -12.41 9.03
C ARG A 789 7.61 -13.58 10.00
N GLY A 790 6.89 -14.60 9.58
CA GLY A 790 6.62 -15.79 10.40
C GLY A 790 5.57 -16.68 9.78
N GLY A 791 6.04 -17.69 9.04
CA GLY A 791 5.29 -18.54 8.13
C GLY A 791 5.30 -20.02 8.53
N ILE A 792 4.18 -20.72 8.32
CA ILE A 792 4.17 -22.18 8.12
C ILE A 792 4.28 -22.27 6.62
N GLY A 793 5.20 -23.09 6.10
CA GLY A 793 5.37 -23.22 4.66
C GLY A 793 4.02 -23.45 3.95
N GLU A 794 3.91 -22.97 2.71
CA GLU A 794 2.68 -23.19 1.95
C GLU A 794 2.53 -24.69 1.65
N SER A 795 1.36 -25.28 1.96
CA SER A 795 1.04 -26.65 1.61
C SER A 795 0.05 -26.68 0.44
N ALA A 796 0.32 -27.49 -0.58
CA ALA A 796 -0.59 -27.67 -1.71
C ALA A 796 -1.73 -28.67 -1.41
N CYS A 797 -1.92 -29.05 -0.15
CA CYS A 797 -2.75 -30.14 0.35
C CYS A 797 -3.32 -29.78 1.73
N PHE A 798 -4.46 -30.36 2.11
CA PHE A 798 -5.05 -30.19 3.44
C PHE A 798 -4.10 -30.71 4.52
N GLY A 799 -3.87 -29.89 5.55
CA GLY A 799 -3.04 -30.25 6.70
C GLY A 799 -3.77 -31.14 7.71
N ALA A 800 -5.09 -30.97 7.83
CA ALA A 800 -5.96 -31.83 8.61
C ALA A 800 -7.28 -32.06 7.87
N MET A 801 -7.79 -33.29 7.97
CA MET A 801 -9.03 -33.74 7.33
C MET A 801 -9.80 -34.62 8.31
N SER A 802 -11.09 -34.35 8.49
CA SER A 802 -11.96 -35.22 9.30
C SER A 802 -12.03 -36.65 8.76
N GLU A 803 -11.93 -36.81 7.44
CA GLU A 803 -11.94 -38.11 6.77
C GLU A 803 -10.75 -38.99 7.17
N HIS A 804 -9.60 -38.38 7.50
CA HIS A 804 -8.42 -39.09 7.99
C HIS A 804 -8.52 -39.49 9.47
N LEU A 805 -9.45 -38.91 10.23
CA LEU A 805 -9.78 -39.36 11.59
C LEU A 805 -10.72 -40.57 11.59
N GLY A 806 -11.50 -40.75 10.52
CA GLY A 806 -12.40 -41.88 10.35
C GLY A 806 -13.43 -41.98 11.49
N PRO A 807 -13.60 -43.16 12.13
CA PRO A 807 -14.57 -43.36 13.22
C PRO A 807 -14.37 -42.45 14.44
N LEU A 808 -13.19 -41.86 14.61
CA LEU A 808 -12.92 -40.96 15.73
C LEU A 808 -13.70 -39.63 15.60
N TRP A 809 -13.92 -39.16 14.36
CA TRP A 809 -14.67 -37.93 14.08
C TRP A 809 -16.19 -38.10 14.21
N THR A 810 -16.70 -39.30 13.92
CA THR A 810 -18.13 -39.64 14.10
C THR A 810 -18.48 -39.91 15.56
N SER A 811 -17.66 -40.71 16.25
CA SER A 811 -17.97 -41.19 17.60
C SER A 811 -17.52 -40.26 18.72
N GLY A 812 -16.52 -39.41 18.49
CA GLY A 812 -15.92 -38.57 19.52
C GLY A 812 -15.21 -39.35 20.64
N ILE A 813 -15.04 -40.66 20.47
CA ILE A 813 -14.58 -41.55 21.55
C ILE A 813 -13.17 -41.20 22.03
N ALA A 814 -12.34 -40.65 21.12
CA ALA A 814 -10.98 -40.22 21.41
C ALA A 814 -10.91 -39.04 22.40
N ASP A 815 -12.01 -38.30 22.62
CA ASP A 815 -12.09 -37.18 23.57
C ASP A 815 -12.77 -37.54 24.89
N ARG A 816 -13.18 -38.79 25.07
CA ARG A 816 -13.89 -39.23 26.29
C ARG A 816 -13.05 -39.05 27.56
N LEU A 817 -11.72 -39.09 27.43
CA LEU A 817 -10.77 -38.94 28.53
C LEU A 817 -10.17 -37.52 28.64
N GLN A 818 -10.70 -36.54 27.90
CA GLN A 818 -10.20 -35.17 27.99
C GLN A 818 -10.43 -34.60 29.41
N PRO A 819 -9.37 -34.14 30.11
CA PRO A 819 -9.51 -33.65 31.49
C PRO A 819 -10.54 -32.53 31.63
N ASN A 820 -10.56 -31.58 30.71
CA ASN A 820 -11.53 -30.47 30.69
C ASN A 820 -12.96 -30.98 30.48
N HIS A 821 -13.16 -31.93 29.57
CA HIS A 821 -14.47 -32.53 29.33
C HIS A 821 -14.99 -33.26 30.56
N LEU A 822 -14.16 -34.10 31.20
CA LEU A 822 -14.51 -34.82 32.43
C LEU A 822 -14.81 -33.87 33.59
N ALA A 823 -14.03 -32.80 33.74
CA ALA A 823 -14.26 -31.79 34.78
C ALA A 823 -15.63 -31.12 34.62
N TRP A 824 -15.97 -30.68 33.40
CA TRP A 824 -17.21 -29.96 33.13
C TRP A 824 -18.45 -30.86 33.01
N LEU A 825 -18.29 -32.15 32.71
CA LEU A 825 -19.38 -33.14 32.71
C LEU A 825 -20.04 -33.30 34.09
N THR A 826 -19.30 -33.05 35.18
CA THR A 826 -19.87 -33.07 36.54
C THR A 826 -20.79 -31.88 36.83
N SER A 827 -20.69 -30.80 36.03
CA SER A 827 -21.34 -29.51 36.27
C SER A 827 -21.79 -28.83 34.96
N PRO A 828 -22.68 -29.45 34.15
CA PRO A 828 -23.02 -28.96 32.80
C PRO A 828 -23.69 -27.58 32.81
N LYS A 829 -24.47 -27.24 33.84
CA LYS A 829 -25.07 -25.91 34.00
C LYS A 829 -24.02 -24.81 34.19
N ALA A 830 -22.95 -25.11 34.92
CA ALA A 830 -21.85 -24.16 35.12
C ALA A 830 -21.05 -23.97 33.83
N CYS A 831 -20.86 -25.05 33.05
CA CYS A 831 -20.24 -25.00 31.73
C CYS A 831 -21.01 -24.08 30.77
N LEU A 832 -22.34 -24.22 30.71
CA LEU A 832 -23.21 -23.34 29.92
C LEU A 832 -23.15 -21.88 30.41
N ALA A 833 -23.13 -21.65 31.74
CA ALA A 833 -23.01 -20.30 32.29
C ALA A 833 -21.67 -19.64 31.93
N VAL A 834 -20.56 -20.40 31.95
CA VAL A 834 -19.25 -19.91 31.49
C VAL A 834 -19.26 -19.62 29.99
N GLY A 835 -19.87 -20.48 29.18
CA GLY A 835 -20.06 -20.24 27.74
C GLY A 835 -20.85 -18.96 27.47
N LEU A 836 -21.97 -18.76 28.17
CA LEU A 836 -22.79 -17.54 28.09
C LEU A 836 -22.03 -16.29 28.52
N ALA A 837 -21.27 -16.35 29.62
CA ALA A 837 -20.45 -15.22 30.08
C ALA A 837 -19.36 -14.85 29.06
N LYS A 838 -18.75 -15.84 28.41
CA LYS A 838 -17.73 -15.63 27.36
C LYS A 838 -18.32 -15.20 26.02
N SER A 839 -19.63 -15.39 25.80
CA SER A 839 -20.29 -15.00 24.54
C SER A 839 -20.22 -13.50 24.26
N ALA A 840 -20.07 -12.65 25.28
CA ALA A 840 -19.99 -11.19 25.12
C ALA A 840 -18.68 -10.72 24.46
N THR A 841 -17.55 -11.33 24.81
CA THR A 841 -16.22 -10.93 24.33
C THR A 841 -15.61 -11.91 23.31
N GLY A 842 -16.04 -13.17 23.35
CA GLY A 842 -15.33 -14.29 22.74
C GLY A 842 -13.90 -14.46 23.29
N GLY A 843 -13.15 -15.41 22.72
CA GLY A 843 -11.73 -15.64 23.01
C GLY A 843 -11.33 -17.11 22.90
N GLY A 844 -10.14 -17.36 22.33
CA GLY A 844 -9.50 -18.68 22.30
C GLY A 844 -8.56 -18.87 23.50
N SER A 845 -8.40 -20.09 23.98
CA SER A 845 -7.60 -20.45 25.17
C SER A 845 -6.35 -21.28 24.84
N SER A 846 -6.18 -21.64 23.57
CA SER A 846 -5.15 -22.57 23.13
C SER A 846 -3.91 -21.82 22.63
N LEU A 847 -2.74 -22.20 23.15
CA LEU A 847 -1.44 -21.74 22.66
C LEU A 847 -0.63 -22.97 22.22
N VAL A 848 -0.52 -23.16 20.90
CA VAL A 848 0.28 -24.23 20.29
C VAL A 848 1.14 -23.62 19.20
N SER A 849 2.43 -23.41 19.49
CA SER A 849 3.32 -22.61 18.62
C SER A 849 3.98 -23.40 17.48
N ALA A 850 3.76 -24.71 17.39
CA ALA A 850 4.43 -25.59 16.43
C ALA A 850 3.43 -26.10 15.37
N GLY A 851 3.52 -25.56 14.16
CA GLY A 851 2.81 -26.11 12.98
C GLY A 851 3.81 -26.38 11.86
N SER A 852 3.73 -27.57 11.26
CA SER A 852 4.54 -27.97 10.11
C SER A 852 3.68 -28.05 8.85
N PRO A 853 4.19 -27.63 7.68
CA PRO A 853 3.47 -27.77 6.41
C PRO A 853 3.48 -29.23 5.94
N ALA A 854 2.69 -30.08 6.59
CA ALA A 854 2.53 -31.48 6.26
C ALA A 854 1.12 -31.73 5.71
N CYS A 855 1.01 -32.61 4.71
CA CYS A 855 -0.28 -33.09 4.27
C CYS A 855 -0.87 -34.03 5.33
N SER A 856 -2.18 -33.94 5.52
CA SER A 856 -2.93 -34.83 6.40
C SER A 856 -2.74 -36.28 5.97
N LEU A 857 -2.56 -37.16 6.96
CA LEU A 857 -2.48 -38.62 6.81
C LEU A 857 -3.50 -39.29 7.75
N PRO A 858 -4.02 -40.50 7.43
CA PRO A 858 -4.95 -41.23 8.29
C PRO A 858 -4.40 -41.47 9.71
N VAL A 859 -5.15 -41.04 10.73
CA VAL A 859 -4.81 -41.11 12.16
C VAL A 859 -5.74 -42.08 12.93
N ALA A 860 -6.61 -42.80 12.23
CA ALA A 860 -7.65 -43.68 12.78
C ALA A 860 -7.17 -44.82 13.70
N ARG A 861 -5.86 -44.99 13.94
CA ARG A 861 -5.27 -45.99 14.84
C ARG A 861 -4.96 -45.46 16.25
N LEU A 862 -5.21 -44.19 16.55
CA LEU A 862 -5.01 -43.64 17.90
C LEU A 862 -6.19 -44.01 18.83
N PRO A 863 -5.94 -44.59 20.02
CA PRO A 863 -7.00 -44.95 20.97
C PRO A 863 -7.61 -43.74 21.70
N ALA A 864 -6.84 -42.65 21.87
CA ALA A 864 -7.28 -41.39 22.46
C ALA A 864 -6.45 -40.22 21.91
N PHE A 865 -7.02 -39.02 21.86
CA PHE A 865 -6.28 -37.81 21.47
C PHE A 865 -5.42 -37.28 22.63
N PRO A 866 -4.34 -36.54 22.35
CA PRO A 866 -3.59 -35.84 23.40
C PRO A 866 -4.51 -34.91 24.20
N PRO A 867 -4.19 -34.66 25.49
CA PRO A 867 -4.88 -33.67 26.30
C PRO A 867 -4.90 -32.31 25.60
N SER A 868 -6.09 -31.75 25.46
CA SER A 868 -6.32 -30.50 24.76
C SER A 868 -6.36 -29.33 25.74
N MET A 869 -5.73 -28.23 25.36
CA MET A 869 -5.75 -26.97 26.12
C MET A 869 -6.96 -26.10 25.77
N HIS A 870 -7.80 -26.57 24.85
CA HIS A 870 -9.01 -25.87 24.46
C HIS A 870 -10.06 -25.92 25.57
N GLU A 871 -10.79 -24.83 25.70
CA GLU A 871 -11.91 -24.73 26.62
C GLU A 871 -13.04 -25.69 26.22
N ALA A 872 -13.65 -26.32 27.22
CA ALA A 872 -14.77 -27.23 27.00
C ALA A 872 -16.09 -26.51 26.67
N CYS A 873 -16.21 -25.24 27.04
CA CYS A 873 -17.44 -24.45 26.94
C CYS A 873 -17.10 -23.06 26.40
N ASN A 874 -17.72 -22.66 25.29
CA ASN A 874 -17.61 -21.32 24.74
C ASN A 874 -19.01 -20.78 24.38
N GLY A 875 -19.11 -19.54 23.88
CA GLY A 875 -20.41 -18.94 23.56
C GLY A 875 -21.09 -19.48 22.30
N TRP A 876 -20.47 -20.44 21.60
CA TRP A 876 -21.08 -21.18 20.49
C TRP A 876 -21.62 -22.55 20.94
N GLY A 877 -21.15 -23.10 22.07
CA GLY A 877 -21.68 -24.32 22.66
C GLY A 877 -20.63 -25.16 23.39
N LEU A 878 -20.93 -26.45 23.53
CA LEU A 878 -20.03 -27.45 24.11
C LEU A 878 -19.00 -27.89 23.07
N PHE A 879 -17.73 -27.69 23.39
CA PHE A 879 -16.63 -27.96 22.46
C PHE A 879 -16.31 -29.45 22.36
N TYR A 880 -16.29 -30.17 23.48
CA TYR A 880 -16.07 -31.63 23.50
C TYR A 880 -17.39 -32.41 23.53
N PRO A 881 -17.41 -33.63 22.97
CA PRO A 881 -16.32 -34.25 22.20
C PRO A 881 -16.13 -33.55 20.84
N ARG A 882 -14.90 -33.53 20.30
CA ARG A 882 -14.63 -32.93 18.98
C ARG A 882 -15.12 -33.88 17.90
N VAL A 883 -16.37 -33.65 17.48
CA VAL A 883 -17.07 -34.41 16.43
C VAL A 883 -17.64 -33.47 15.37
N GLY A 884 -17.93 -34.03 14.20
CA GLY A 884 -18.58 -33.30 13.10
C GLY A 884 -20.08 -33.07 13.26
N ILE A 885 -20.67 -33.37 14.43
CA ILE A 885 -22.11 -33.24 14.69
C ILE A 885 -22.35 -32.10 15.67
N TYR A 886 -23.32 -31.25 15.36
CA TYR A 886 -23.81 -30.20 16.24
C TYR A 886 -25.33 -30.34 16.42
N ASP A 887 -25.76 -30.22 17.68
CA ASP A 887 -27.16 -30.29 18.10
C ASP A 887 -27.64 -28.85 18.35
N GLY A 888 -28.44 -28.33 17.42
CA GLY A 888 -29.03 -27.00 17.47
C GLY A 888 -29.53 -26.50 16.11
N PRO A 889 -30.42 -25.49 16.13
CA PRO A 889 -31.22 -25.10 14.95
C PRO A 889 -30.48 -24.19 13.95
N SER A 890 -29.31 -23.62 14.31
CA SER A 890 -28.56 -22.70 13.45
C SER A 890 -27.44 -23.42 12.70
N GLN A 891 -27.55 -23.49 11.37
CA GLN A 891 -26.53 -24.07 10.49
C GLN A 891 -25.21 -23.30 10.54
N THR A 892 -25.27 -21.96 10.61
CA THR A 892 -24.08 -21.12 10.76
C THR A 892 -23.36 -21.41 12.09
N THR A 893 -24.10 -21.60 13.18
CA THR A 893 -23.52 -21.99 14.49
C THR A 893 -22.89 -23.38 14.41
N ALA A 894 -23.57 -24.33 13.79
CA ALA A 894 -23.07 -25.68 13.59
C ALA A 894 -21.75 -25.67 12.79
N ALA A 895 -21.69 -24.91 11.70
CA ALA A 895 -20.49 -24.78 10.88
C ALA A 895 -19.32 -24.14 11.65
N LEU A 896 -19.57 -23.08 12.44
CA LEU A 896 -18.55 -22.45 13.29
C LEU A 896 -18.01 -23.41 14.35
N MET A 897 -18.89 -24.16 15.02
CA MET A 897 -18.51 -25.15 16.03
C MET A 897 -17.69 -26.29 15.43
N VAL A 898 -18.11 -26.82 14.29
CA VAL A 898 -17.36 -27.88 13.60
C VAL A 898 -16.01 -27.36 13.09
N ALA A 899 -15.96 -26.12 12.57
CA ALA A 899 -14.72 -25.47 12.15
C ALA A 899 -13.73 -25.30 13.31
N SER A 900 -14.20 -24.81 14.46
CA SER A 900 -13.41 -24.65 15.69
C SER A 900 -12.83 -25.99 16.16
N ARG A 901 -13.64 -27.05 16.21
CA ARG A 901 -13.20 -28.41 16.58
C ARG A 901 -12.10 -28.93 15.65
N MET A 902 -12.28 -28.77 14.34
CA MET A 902 -11.27 -29.17 13.36
C MET A 902 -10.00 -28.32 13.44
N LYS A 903 -10.12 -27.01 13.72
CA LYS A 903 -8.97 -26.11 13.91
C LYS A 903 -8.13 -26.47 15.14
N SER A 904 -8.76 -26.92 16.22
CA SER A 904 -8.05 -27.47 17.39
C SER A 904 -7.35 -28.79 17.06
N LEU A 905 -8.03 -29.72 16.38
CA LEU A 905 -7.43 -30.99 15.98
C LEU A 905 -6.25 -30.80 15.02
N SER A 906 -6.34 -29.81 14.12
CA SER A 906 -5.23 -29.49 13.22
C SER A 906 -4.00 -28.96 13.95
N SER A 907 -4.19 -28.23 15.05
CA SER A 907 -3.07 -27.77 15.90
C SER A 907 -2.55 -28.81 16.87
N GLU A 908 -3.39 -29.66 17.45
CA GLU A 908 -2.99 -30.56 18.55
C GLU A 908 -2.68 -31.99 18.10
N VAL A 909 -3.40 -32.49 17.09
CA VAL A 909 -3.29 -33.89 16.64
C VAL A 909 -2.47 -33.97 15.37
N PHE A 910 -2.83 -33.19 14.35
CA PHE A 910 -2.11 -33.19 13.07
C PHE A 910 -0.84 -32.33 13.08
N LEU A 911 -0.71 -31.41 14.05
CA LEU A 911 0.41 -30.46 14.17
C LEU A 911 0.66 -29.67 12.86
N SER A 912 -0.41 -29.41 12.11
CA SER A 912 -0.36 -28.80 10.77
C SER A 912 -0.72 -27.32 10.74
N ALA A 913 -1.33 -26.80 11.82
CA ALA A 913 -1.71 -25.39 11.95
C ALA A 913 -1.31 -24.87 13.35
N PRO A 914 -0.89 -23.60 13.50
CA PRO A 914 -0.56 -23.04 14.79
C PRO A 914 -1.85 -22.61 15.52
N SER A 915 -1.81 -22.44 16.84
CA SER A 915 -2.91 -21.82 17.58
C SER A 915 -2.39 -20.76 18.55
N SER A 916 -3.07 -19.61 18.61
CA SER A 916 -2.78 -18.53 19.56
C SER A 916 -4.02 -18.04 20.30
N ILE A 917 -3.79 -17.50 21.51
CA ILE A 917 -4.85 -16.98 22.40
C ILE A 917 -5.58 -15.77 21.78
N ASP A 918 -4.90 -15.05 20.89
CA ASP A 918 -5.39 -13.80 20.29
C ASP A 918 -5.80 -14.01 18.83
N GLU A 919 -6.50 -15.10 18.51
CA GLU A 919 -7.00 -15.38 17.15
C GLU A 919 -8.29 -14.62 16.82
N LYS A 920 -8.45 -14.26 15.54
CA LYS A 920 -9.71 -13.77 14.97
C LYS A 920 -10.18 -14.69 13.87
N TRP A 921 -11.49 -14.73 13.68
CA TRP A 921 -12.16 -15.52 12.67
C TRP A 921 -12.89 -14.59 11.71
N GLN A 922 -12.98 -15.00 10.46
CA GLN A 922 -13.76 -14.30 9.44
C GLN A 922 -14.37 -15.35 8.48
N MET A 923 -15.62 -15.16 8.11
CA MET A 923 -16.27 -15.96 7.07
C MET A 923 -15.98 -15.33 5.71
N ILE A 924 -15.48 -16.14 4.77
CA ILE A 924 -15.16 -15.73 3.40
C ILE A 924 -16.24 -16.20 2.43
N SER A 925 -16.88 -17.34 2.72
CA SER A 925 -17.98 -17.93 1.96
C SER A 925 -18.92 -18.63 2.95
N PRO A 926 -20.26 -18.58 2.77
CA PRO A 926 -21.01 -18.10 1.59
C PRO A 926 -21.17 -16.57 1.49
N SER A 927 -21.01 -15.83 2.57
CA SER A 927 -20.98 -14.36 2.57
C SER A 927 -19.73 -13.85 3.30
N GLN A 928 -19.19 -12.72 2.87
CA GLN A 928 -18.01 -12.14 3.50
C GLN A 928 -18.39 -11.36 4.76
N SER A 929 -17.86 -11.77 5.91
CA SER A 929 -18.17 -11.18 7.21
C SER A 929 -17.08 -10.20 7.68
N GLN A 930 -17.40 -9.43 8.74
CA GLN A 930 -16.39 -8.78 9.58
C GLN A 930 -15.60 -9.81 10.40
N CYS A 931 -14.48 -9.40 10.98
CA CYS A 931 -13.72 -10.26 11.90
C CYS A 931 -14.36 -10.33 13.28
N PHE A 932 -14.33 -11.51 13.88
CA PHE A 932 -14.90 -11.79 15.19
C PHE A 932 -14.01 -12.74 16.01
N ARG A 933 -14.34 -12.92 17.28
CA ARG A 933 -13.63 -13.85 18.18
C ARG A 933 -14.32 -15.20 18.25
N GLU A 934 -13.52 -16.23 18.49
CA GLU A 934 -14.04 -17.57 18.76
C GLU A 934 -15.00 -17.56 19.96
N GLY A 935 -16.14 -18.23 19.84
CA GLY A 935 -17.14 -18.28 20.91
C GLY A 935 -17.92 -16.98 21.14
N GLN A 936 -17.84 -15.97 20.27
CA GLN A 936 -18.64 -14.74 20.38
C GLN A 936 -20.12 -14.98 20.01
N ASN A 937 -21.04 -14.27 20.66
CA ASN A 937 -22.49 -14.45 20.51
C ASN A 937 -22.95 -14.47 19.04
N VAL A 938 -23.52 -15.59 18.60
CA VAL A 938 -23.90 -15.81 17.19
C VAL A 938 -24.95 -14.81 16.70
N SER A 939 -25.94 -14.45 17.53
CA SER A 939 -26.95 -13.48 17.14
C SER A 939 -26.35 -12.10 16.82
N PHE A 940 -25.35 -11.68 17.61
CA PHE A 940 -24.56 -10.48 17.32
C PHE A 940 -23.72 -10.64 16.05
N LEU A 941 -23.13 -11.83 15.82
CA LEU A 941 -22.37 -12.11 14.59
C LEU A 941 -23.25 -12.07 13.33
N GLU A 942 -24.48 -12.55 13.39
CA GLU A 942 -25.42 -12.55 12.27
C GLU A 942 -25.88 -11.12 11.90
N THR A 943 -26.02 -10.22 12.89
CA THR A 943 -26.45 -8.82 12.67
C THR A 943 -25.28 -7.87 12.41
N ALA A 944 -24.33 -7.76 13.33
CA ALA A 944 -23.23 -6.80 13.27
C ALA A 944 -22.02 -7.37 12.53
N GLY A 945 -21.70 -8.64 12.74
CA GLY A 945 -20.59 -9.32 12.07
C GLY A 945 -20.87 -9.71 10.63
N LEU A 946 -22.14 -9.67 10.19
CA LEU A 946 -22.64 -10.19 8.90
C LEU A 946 -22.29 -11.66 8.63
N VAL A 947 -22.12 -12.47 9.68
CA VAL A 947 -21.89 -13.91 9.58
C VAL A 947 -23.23 -14.61 9.34
N ASN A 948 -23.69 -14.68 8.09
CA ASN A 948 -24.96 -15.28 7.75
C ASN A 948 -24.95 -16.07 6.43
N ASP A 949 -26.01 -16.87 6.24
CA ASP A 949 -26.18 -17.77 5.10
C ASP A 949 -26.81 -17.12 3.85
N ARG A 950 -26.99 -15.79 3.80
CA ARG A 950 -27.69 -15.12 2.69
C ARG A 950 -27.05 -15.39 1.33
N GLY A 951 -25.72 -15.53 1.29
CA GLY A 951 -24.96 -15.84 0.07
C GLY A 951 -25.27 -17.22 -0.52
N ARG A 952 -25.94 -18.12 0.21
CA ARG A 952 -26.38 -19.42 -0.34
C ARG A 952 -27.54 -19.29 -1.32
N LEU A 953 -28.28 -18.17 -1.29
CA LEU A 953 -29.40 -17.90 -2.20
C LEU A 953 -28.96 -17.57 -3.63
N SER A 954 -27.70 -17.20 -3.85
CA SER A 954 -27.15 -16.85 -5.18
C SER A 954 -26.54 -18.04 -5.94
N GLY A 955 -26.61 -19.26 -5.40
CA GLY A 955 -26.40 -20.50 -6.17
C GLY A 955 -24.97 -21.06 -6.24
N ASN A 956 -23.98 -20.46 -5.58
CA ASN A 956 -22.60 -20.95 -5.62
C ASN A 956 -22.13 -21.53 -4.28
N LEU A 957 -21.97 -22.86 -4.25
CA LEU A 957 -21.38 -23.71 -3.20
C LEU A 957 -22.09 -23.69 -1.82
N LYS A 958 -22.48 -24.87 -1.33
CA LYS A 958 -23.06 -25.08 0.01
C LYS A 958 -22.00 -25.15 1.14
N ASN A 959 -20.73 -24.83 0.83
CA ASN A 959 -19.62 -24.98 1.76
C ASN A 959 -19.37 -23.68 2.53
N TYR A 960 -18.94 -23.81 3.79
CA TYR A 960 -18.44 -22.68 4.57
C TYR A 960 -16.92 -22.64 4.45
N VAL A 961 -16.39 -21.44 4.20
CA VAL A 961 -14.94 -21.20 4.24
C VAL A 961 -14.67 -20.09 5.23
N PHE A 962 -14.03 -20.45 6.34
CA PHE A 962 -13.57 -19.52 7.35
C PHE A 962 -12.06 -19.30 7.22
N VAL A 963 -11.59 -18.12 7.58
CA VAL A 963 -10.17 -17.82 7.74
C VAL A 963 -9.88 -17.44 9.19
N VAL A 964 -8.82 -18.04 9.74
CA VAL A 964 -8.29 -17.74 11.07
C VAL A 964 -7.09 -16.84 10.93
N TRP A 965 -7.13 -15.72 11.64
CA TRP A 965 -6.12 -14.69 11.69
C TRP A 965 -5.31 -14.79 12.99
N GLU A 966 -3.99 -14.72 12.86
CA GLU A 966 -3.03 -14.79 13.96
C GLU A 966 -2.38 -13.42 14.17
N ARG A 967 -2.32 -12.93 15.41
CA ARG A 967 -1.64 -11.68 15.72
C ARG A 967 -0.12 -11.85 15.64
N ARG A 968 0.55 -10.91 14.99
CA ARG A 968 2.01 -10.81 14.92
C ARG A 968 2.48 -9.50 15.51
N SER A 969 3.59 -9.57 16.23
CA SER A 969 4.31 -8.40 16.72
C SER A 969 5.81 -8.60 16.60
N CYS A 970 6.52 -7.58 16.13
CA CYS A 970 7.97 -7.60 15.99
C CYS A 970 8.55 -6.20 16.12
N CYS A 971 9.84 -6.11 16.41
CA CYS A 971 10.60 -4.87 16.41
C CYS A 971 11.53 -4.87 15.20
N HIS A 972 11.43 -3.84 14.37
CA HIS A 972 12.18 -3.72 13.13
C HIS A 972 12.68 -2.29 12.91
N GLU A 973 13.62 -2.14 11.99
CA GLU A 973 14.25 -0.87 11.65
C GLU A 973 13.20 0.15 11.19
N ILE A 974 13.36 1.43 11.56
CA ILE A 974 12.41 2.51 11.22
C ILE A 974 12.09 2.58 9.71
N PRO A 975 13.06 2.38 8.77
CA PRO A 975 12.79 2.30 7.33
C PRO A 975 11.76 1.23 6.93
N ASP A 976 11.61 0.14 7.69
CA ASP A 976 10.65 -0.92 7.39
C ASP A 976 9.19 -0.45 7.53
N VAL A 977 8.95 0.69 8.21
CA VAL A 977 7.63 1.33 8.27
C VAL A 977 7.15 1.76 6.89
N ALA A 978 8.06 2.32 6.09
CA ALA A 978 7.75 2.75 4.73
C ALA A 978 7.52 1.54 3.82
N VAL A 979 8.30 0.48 3.99
CA VAL A 979 8.15 -0.77 3.23
C VAL A 979 6.78 -1.41 3.53
N ALA A 980 6.46 -1.60 4.81
CA ALA A 980 5.20 -2.19 5.25
C ALA A 980 3.99 -1.41 4.73
N THR A 981 4.02 -0.07 4.83
CA THR A 981 2.93 0.79 4.36
C THR A 981 2.77 0.74 2.84
N ALA A 982 3.88 0.73 2.09
CA ALA A 982 3.85 0.61 0.64
C ALA A 982 3.33 -0.77 0.20
N THR A 983 3.74 -1.84 0.89
CA THR A 983 3.27 -3.20 0.64
C THR A 983 1.76 -3.30 0.85
N LEU A 984 1.22 -2.82 1.97
CA LEU A 984 -0.23 -2.82 2.23
C LEU A 984 -1.02 -2.03 1.19
N ALA A 985 -0.52 -0.88 0.76
CA ALA A 985 -1.17 -0.08 -0.28
C ALA A 985 -1.17 -0.78 -1.65
N SER A 986 -0.12 -1.56 -1.96
CA SER A 986 -0.02 -2.33 -3.21
C SER A 986 -0.80 -3.66 -3.19
N LEU A 987 -1.15 -4.15 -2.00
CA LEU A 987 -1.76 -5.47 -1.79
C LEU A 987 -3.11 -5.60 -2.50
N LYS A 988 -4.00 -4.61 -2.33
CA LYS A 988 -5.33 -4.62 -2.96
C LYS A 988 -5.26 -4.59 -4.48
N SER A 989 -4.32 -3.82 -5.04
CA SER A 989 -4.09 -3.81 -6.49
C SER A 989 -3.51 -5.11 -7.01
N ALA A 990 -2.64 -5.76 -6.22
CA ALA A 990 -2.04 -7.04 -6.59
C ALA A 990 -3.05 -8.19 -6.59
N CYS A 991 -4.15 -8.07 -5.84
CA CYS A 991 -5.21 -9.08 -5.77
C CYS A 991 -6.42 -8.82 -6.69
N GLN A 992 -6.35 -7.81 -7.57
CA GLN A 992 -7.41 -7.56 -8.55
C GLN A 992 -7.47 -8.70 -9.58
N GLY A 993 -8.62 -9.40 -9.64
CA GLY A 993 -8.86 -10.48 -10.61
C GLY A 993 -8.23 -11.83 -10.25
N LEU A 994 -7.72 -12.00 -9.03
CA LEU A 994 -6.93 -13.18 -8.63
C LEU A 994 -7.56 -13.98 -7.46
N GLY A 995 -8.78 -13.62 -7.07
CA GLY A 995 -9.59 -14.41 -6.14
C GLY A 995 -10.16 -15.66 -6.81
N GLY A 996 -10.25 -16.76 -6.07
CA GLY A 996 -10.73 -18.04 -6.60
C GLY A 996 -12.18 -18.38 -6.28
N LEU A 997 -12.87 -17.56 -5.48
CA LEU A 997 -14.31 -17.68 -5.28
C LEU A 997 -15.07 -16.91 -6.37
N PRO A 998 -16.14 -17.49 -6.96
CA PRO A 998 -16.99 -16.76 -7.89
C PRO A 998 -17.62 -15.57 -7.16
N LYS A 999 -17.39 -14.36 -7.67
CA LYS A 999 -17.90 -13.11 -7.12
C LYS A 999 -19.32 -12.80 -7.57
#